data_AF-A0AAP2MR80-F1
#
_entry.id   AF-A0AAP2MR80-F1
#
_cell.length_a   1.000
_cell.length_b   1.000
_cell.length_c   1.000
_cell.angle_alpha   90.00
_cell.angle_beta   90.00
_cell.angle_gamma   90.00
#
_symmetry.space_group_name_H-M   'P 1'
#
loop_
_entity.id
_entity.type
_entity.pdbx_description
1 polymer ?
#
loop_
_entity_poly.entity_id
_entity_poly.type
_entity_poly.pdbx_seq_one_letter_code
_entity_poly.pdbx_strand_id
1 'polypeptide(L)'
;MQLSDIPSFFQLQSNRLFTIETPLKGRSELVLVNFTCSENLSDLFHIDTQLASQDRSIELKKMIGQPVTITLQLTDAIASSEERYFHGYVVAFSHLDTDGGLTTYSAVIKPWLWMLSRRQDIRIFQEKTTQDILSALFRDYGSMASFEFRLSKATQNRSYCTQYKETDLEFAQRLMQEDGLFYYFEHTKDGHKLIITDNSIAAKPIDGMSPILEYSKGEARDDLAVVKNFSARRQLESSRVGLKTYDYKAPGARRFSGGNTGVDQGDVPAYEIYDYLGEHGFPDSDRGEDLARFRAQALAAHSKIFTGTTTSRRMTPARYFQLDEHYDHEGKPEDRQFLITGVMHAGSNNYQAGEGAATYACSFTCIRKKIPYRPPFTIAKPTIIGPQTAVVVGPKGEEIYTDSLGRVKVQFPWDRLGERNQSSSCWVRVGQPWAGSGFGMVNIPRIGDEVVVIFLDGDPDRPLIISRVYNAQNMPPWALPASATQSGILSRSTKGGNVNTANAIRFEDKKGEEEVWLHAEKDQRIEVEHDESHWVGNDRAKNVDHDETVHVGHDRTETVGNNETITIGVDRTERVGNNETLTVGGNRNETIEGMENLVIALTSTETVGLAKALTVGGGYQVTVAGAVNTSAGLASAEEVGLSKTTMVGKTYMITAGDRIELKTGSAVLIMESNGHITLRGTQLLIEGSGPVQINGRDVDIN
;
A
#
# COMPACT_ATOMS: atom_id res chain seq x y z
N MET A 1 85.42 4.27 -28.63
CA MET A 1 84.55 5.01 -27.69
C MET A 1 83.71 3.96 -26.99
N GLN A 2 83.91 3.81 -25.67
CA GLN A 2 83.38 2.71 -24.86
C GLN A 2 81.86 2.79 -24.70
N LEU A 3 81.23 1.62 -24.63
CA LEU A 3 79.81 1.34 -24.44
C LEU A 3 79.35 1.52 -22.98
N SER A 4 80.03 2.36 -22.21
CA SER A 4 79.80 2.60 -20.79
C SER A 4 79.67 4.09 -20.56
N ASP A 5 78.43 4.59 -20.60
CA ASP A 5 77.91 5.77 -19.87
C ASP A 5 76.57 6.23 -20.47
N ILE A 6 75.61 5.29 -20.55
CA ILE A 6 74.19 5.67 -20.61
C ILE A 6 73.73 5.58 -19.15
N PRO A 7 73.38 6.69 -18.46
CA PRO A 7 72.66 6.60 -17.21
C PRO A 7 71.43 5.76 -17.49
N SER A 8 71.33 4.58 -16.87
CA SER A 8 70.21 3.69 -17.16
C SER A 8 68.92 4.47 -16.89
N PHE A 9 67.96 4.39 -17.80
CA PHE A 9 66.64 5.05 -17.63
C PHE A 9 66.00 4.68 -16.27
N PHE A 10 66.36 3.53 -15.72
CA PHE A 10 66.01 3.07 -14.37
C PHE A 10 66.58 3.91 -13.21
N GLN A 11 67.74 4.57 -13.38
CA GLN A 11 68.27 5.52 -12.39
C GLN A 11 67.49 6.84 -12.36
N LEU A 12 66.64 7.13 -13.37
CA LEU A 12 65.88 8.38 -13.43
C LEU A 12 64.92 8.54 -12.26
N GLN A 13 64.36 7.46 -11.72
CA GLN A 13 63.50 7.52 -10.53
C GLN A 13 64.27 7.50 -9.19
N SER A 14 65.58 7.21 -9.20
CA SER A 14 66.38 7.14 -7.96
C SER A 14 66.67 8.55 -7.43
N ASN A 15 66.52 8.76 -6.12
CA ASN A 15 66.74 10.07 -5.44
C ASN A 15 65.89 11.23 -6.02
N ARG A 16 64.63 10.97 -6.37
CA ARG A 16 63.68 12.00 -6.83
C ARG A 16 62.70 12.40 -5.74
N LEU A 17 62.29 13.67 -5.79
CA LEU A 17 61.29 14.23 -4.89
C LEU A 17 59.93 13.53 -5.03
N PHE A 18 59.57 13.13 -6.26
CA PHE A 18 58.45 12.24 -6.51
C PHE A 18 58.71 11.28 -7.66
N THR A 19 58.14 10.09 -7.52
CA THR A 19 58.25 8.96 -8.43
C THR A 19 56.87 8.38 -8.73
N ILE A 20 56.78 7.51 -9.75
CA ILE A 20 55.53 6.80 -10.06
C ILE A 20 55.82 5.32 -10.28
N GLU A 21 55.05 4.48 -9.61
CA GLU A 21 54.98 3.06 -9.85
C GLU A 21 53.80 2.73 -10.76
N THR A 22 54.08 2.00 -11.84
CA THR A 22 53.08 1.49 -12.79
C THR A 22 53.30 0.00 -13.05
N PRO A 23 52.31 -0.72 -13.62
CA PRO A 23 52.47 -2.12 -13.99
C PRO A 23 53.43 -2.34 -15.17
N LEU A 24 53.73 -1.30 -15.96
CA LEU A 24 54.67 -1.40 -17.07
C LEU A 24 56.11 -1.41 -16.56
N LYS A 25 56.91 -2.32 -17.10
CA LYS A 25 58.33 -2.52 -16.72
C LYS A 25 59.20 -2.54 -17.98
N GLY A 26 60.51 -2.43 -17.81
CA GLY A 26 61.46 -2.46 -18.93
C GLY A 26 61.38 -1.20 -19.79
N ARG A 27 61.43 -1.34 -21.12
CA ARG A 27 61.40 -0.18 -22.03
C ARG A 27 60.09 0.60 -22.00
N SER A 28 58.99 -0.05 -21.61
CA SER A 28 57.67 0.58 -21.47
C SER A 28 57.44 1.20 -20.09
N GLU A 29 58.43 1.18 -19.20
CA GLU A 29 58.34 1.85 -17.90
C GLU A 29 58.06 3.35 -18.08
N LEU A 30 57.21 3.88 -17.21
CA LEU A 30 56.79 5.28 -17.20
C LEU A 30 57.45 6.01 -16.03
N VAL A 31 58.03 7.18 -16.30
CA VAL A 31 58.57 8.09 -15.27
C VAL A 31 57.73 9.36 -15.16
N LEU A 32 57.59 9.90 -13.95
CA LEU A 32 56.69 11.03 -13.66
C LEU A 32 57.32 12.40 -13.95
N VAL A 33 57.00 13.01 -15.08
CA VAL A 33 57.53 14.33 -15.45
C VAL A 33 56.95 15.43 -14.58
N ASN A 34 55.63 15.54 -14.54
CA ASN A 34 54.94 16.45 -13.64
C ASN A 34 53.58 15.86 -13.27
N PHE A 35 53.01 16.40 -12.19
CA PHE A 35 51.65 16.08 -11.78
C PHE A 35 50.97 17.26 -11.10
N THR A 36 49.66 17.27 -11.20
CA THR A 36 48.77 18.03 -10.32
C THR A 36 47.81 17.08 -9.64
N CYS A 37 47.67 17.16 -8.32
CA CYS A 37 46.78 16.32 -7.53
C CYS A 37 45.86 17.19 -6.69
N SER A 38 44.54 17.09 -6.91
CA SER A 38 43.51 17.70 -6.06
C SER A 38 42.88 16.63 -5.17
N GLU A 39 42.84 16.88 -3.87
CA GLU A 39 42.15 16.06 -2.88
C GLU A 39 41.23 16.95 -2.03
N ASN A 40 39.96 16.57 -1.85
CA ASN A 40 39.03 17.32 -1.01
C ASN A 40 38.18 16.38 -0.15
N LEU A 41 37.66 16.91 0.96
CA LEU A 41 36.60 16.23 1.71
C LEU A 41 35.35 16.11 0.84
N SER A 42 34.76 14.91 0.84
CA SER A 42 33.55 14.58 0.08
C SER A 42 33.64 14.85 -1.43
N ASP A 43 34.85 14.77 -2.00
CA ASP A 43 35.07 14.83 -3.44
C ASP A 43 36.03 13.72 -3.88
N LEU A 44 36.00 13.36 -5.16
CA LEU A 44 36.90 12.38 -5.73
C LEU A 44 38.24 13.05 -6.03
N PHE A 45 39.34 12.52 -5.47
CA PHE A 45 40.65 13.05 -5.83
C PHE A 45 40.89 12.93 -7.34
N HIS A 46 41.66 13.86 -7.87
CA HIS A 46 41.96 13.97 -9.29
C HIS A 46 43.44 14.21 -9.48
N ILE A 47 44.09 13.35 -10.25
CA ILE A 47 45.49 13.52 -10.58
C ILE A 47 45.64 13.56 -12.09
N ASP A 48 46.21 14.65 -12.58
CA ASP A 48 46.70 14.75 -13.95
C ASP A 48 48.20 14.59 -13.93
N THR A 49 48.73 13.76 -14.83
CA THR A 49 50.15 13.47 -14.91
C THR A 49 50.65 13.65 -16.33
N GLN A 50 51.88 14.13 -16.46
CA GLN A 50 52.68 13.94 -17.64
C GLN A 50 53.78 12.91 -17.33
N LEU A 51 53.93 11.95 -18.23
CA LEU A 51 54.80 10.80 -18.07
C LEU A 51 55.75 10.72 -19.27
N ALA A 52 56.91 10.09 -19.09
CA ALA A 52 57.84 9.79 -20.18
C ALA A 52 58.20 8.30 -20.20
N SER A 53 58.42 7.75 -21.38
CA SER A 53 58.87 6.36 -21.59
C SER A 53 59.85 6.26 -22.75
N GLN A 54 60.66 5.19 -22.78
CA GLN A 54 61.48 4.84 -23.94
C GLN A 54 60.70 4.12 -25.04
N ASP A 55 59.54 3.54 -24.68
CA ASP A 55 58.65 2.89 -25.62
C ASP A 55 57.74 3.93 -26.28
N ARG A 56 57.84 4.03 -27.61
CA ARG A 56 57.08 4.97 -28.45
C ARG A 56 55.69 4.47 -28.80
N SER A 57 55.36 3.24 -28.42
CA SER A 57 54.23 2.48 -28.95
C SER A 57 53.43 1.78 -27.85
N ILE A 58 53.41 2.33 -26.63
CA ILE A 58 52.60 1.79 -25.54
C ILE A 58 51.12 1.84 -25.96
N GLU A 59 50.51 0.66 -26.14
CA GLU A 59 49.08 0.55 -26.42
C GLU A 59 48.27 1.15 -25.27
N LEU A 60 47.43 2.15 -25.56
CA LEU A 60 46.77 2.94 -24.52
C LEU A 60 45.91 2.09 -23.56
N LYS A 61 45.26 1.05 -24.10
CA LYS A 61 44.43 0.10 -23.32
C LYS A 61 45.20 -0.66 -22.24
N LYS A 62 46.53 -0.77 -22.33
CA LYS A 62 47.34 -1.45 -21.30
C LYS A 62 47.36 -0.69 -19.97
N MET A 63 47.13 0.62 -19.99
CA MET A 63 47.11 1.45 -18.79
C MET A 63 45.70 1.70 -18.26
N ILE A 64 44.65 1.66 -19.10
CA ILE A 64 43.28 1.90 -18.64
C ILE A 64 42.87 0.90 -17.56
N GLY A 65 42.36 1.41 -16.44
CA GLY A 65 41.93 0.65 -15.26
C GLY A 65 43.07 0.11 -14.40
N GLN A 66 44.33 0.38 -14.75
CA GLN A 66 45.47 -0.10 -13.98
C GLN A 66 45.72 0.76 -12.73
N PRO A 67 46.14 0.14 -11.60
CA PRO A 67 46.57 0.86 -10.42
C PRO A 67 47.93 1.52 -10.66
N VAL A 68 48.10 2.72 -10.12
CA VAL A 68 49.36 3.46 -10.12
C VAL A 68 49.54 4.16 -8.78
N THR A 69 50.79 4.29 -8.34
CA THR A 69 51.14 4.97 -7.08
C THR A 69 52.18 6.03 -7.35
N ILE A 70 51.85 7.29 -7.04
CA ILE A 70 52.85 8.36 -6.97
C ILE A 70 53.39 8.42 -5.55
N THR A 71 54.70 8.43 -5.40
CA THR A 71 55.37 8.59 -4.09
C THR A 71 55.95 10.00 -4.01
N LEU A 72 55.74 10.70 -2.89
CA LEU A 72 56.28 12.02 -2.58
C LEU A 72 57.13 11.92 -1.31
N GLN A 73 58.40 12.34 -1.40
CA GLN A 73 59.31 12.40 -0.26
C GLN A 73 58.96 13.60 0.65
N LEU A 74 58.73 13.34 1.93
CA LEU A 74 58.30 14.39 2.88
C LEU A 74 59.45 15.26 3.39
N THR A 75 60.69 14.76 3.34
CA THR A 75 61.89 15.45 3.82
C THR A 75 63.02 15.36 2.80
N ASP A 76 63.90 16.37 2.77
CA ASP A 76 65.05 16.40 1.85
C ASP A 76 66.28 15.62 2.39
N ALA A 77 66.17 15.02 3.57
CA ALA A 77 67.24 14.22 4.15
C ALA A 77 67.45 12.91 3.38
N ILE A 78 68.66 12.69 2.89
CA ILE A 78 69.12 11.53 2.08
C ILE A 78 68.85 10.16 2.75
N ALA A 79 68.59 10.13 4.06
CA ALA A 79 68.34 8.93 4.87
C ALA A 79 66.91 8.81 5.45
N SER A 80 65.99 9.71 5.10
CA SER A 80 64.62 9.63 5.59
C SER A 80 63.79 8.65 4.75
N SER A 81 62.92 7.88 5.42
CA SER A 81 61.97 6.97 4.81
C SER A 81 60.53 7.49 4.88
N GLU A 82 60.34 8.76 5.24
CA GLU A 82 59.01 9.37 5.34
C GLU A 82 58.46 9.71 3.95
N GLU A 83 57.63 8.80 3.45
CA GLU A 83 56.98 8.89 2.15
C GLU A 83 55.47 9.14 2.30
N ARG A 84 54.92 9.88 1.34
CA ARG A 84 53.47 9.96 1.12
C ARG A 84 53.12 9.37 -0.23
N TYR A 85 52.01 8.64 -0.28
CA TYR A 85 51.55 7.97 -1.48
C TYR A 85 50.28 8.65 -2.03
N PHE A 86 50.15 8.67 -3.35
CA PHE A 86 48.91 8.94 -4.06
C PHE A 86 48.63 7.74 -4.98
N HIS A 87 47.97 6.75 -4.42
CA HIS A 87 47.49 5.58 -5.16
C HIS A 87 46.12 5.85 -5.81
N GLY A 88 45.96 5.49 -7.08
CA GLY A 88 44.66 5.49 -7.77
C GLY A 88 44.65 4.63 -9.03
N TYR A 89 43.59 4.75 -9.83
CA TYR A 89 43.43 4.00 -11.08
C TYR A 89 43.44 4.93 -12.28
N VAL A 90 44.11 4.53 -13.35
CA VAL A 90 44.17 5.29 -14.60
C VAL A 90 42.83 5.19 -15.33
N VAL A 91 42.15 6.31 -15.52
CA VAL A 91 40.82 6.38 -16.17
C VAL A 91 40.87 6.98 -17.56
N ALA A 92 41.96 7.69 -17.88
CA ALA A 92 42.28 8.13 -19.23
C ALA A 92 43.80 8.07 -19.42
N PHE A 93 44.25 7.65 -20.59
CA PHE A 93 45.67 7.56 -20.93
C PHE A 93 45.86 7.96 -22.38
N SER A 94 46.77 8.91 -22.62
CA SER A 94 46.99 9.49 -23.95
C SER A 94 48.47 9.42 -24.33
N HIS A 95 48.73 9.16 -25.61
CA HIS A 95 50.02 9.40 -26.23
C HIS A 95 50.09 10.88 -26.63
N LEU A 96 51.16 11.57 -26.25
CA LEU A 96 51.37 12.98 -26.59
C LEU A 96 52.39 13.07 -27.73
N ASP A 97 53.62 13.48 -27.43
CA ASP A 97 54.68 13.78 -28.41
C ASP A 97 55.99 13.00 -28.12
N THR A 98 56.95 13.01 -29.04
CA THR A 98 58.30 12.42 -28.86
C THR A 98 59.40 13.43 -29.18
N ASP A 99 60.43 13.50 -28.34
CA ASP A 99 61.57 14.41 -28.52
C ASP A 99 62.77 13.77 -29.25
N GLY A 100 62.56 12.59 -29.85
CA GLY A 100 63.62 11.82 -30.50
C GLY A 100 64.35 10.83 -29.56
N GLY A 101 64.29 11.02 -28.24
CA GLY A 101 64.83 10.11 -27.22
C GLY A 101 63.77 9.43 -26.36
N LEU A 102 62.82 10.20 -25.84
CA LEU A 102 61.69 9.77 -25.04
C LEU A 102 60.36 10.10 -25.72
N THR A 103 59.32 9.34 -25.35
CA THR A 103 57.94 9.63 -25.72
C THR A 103 57.17 10.05 -24.48
N THR A 104 56.38 11.10 -24.62
CA THR A 104 55.55 11.67 -23.57
C THR A 104 54.13 11.12 -23.64
N TYR A 105 53.57 10.85 -22.46
CA TYR A 105 52.21 10.37 -22.27
C TYR A 105 51.51 11.22 -21.21
N SER A 106 50.18 11.21 -21.17
CA SER A 106 49.42 11.73 -20.03
C SER A 106 48.51 10.66 -19.46
N ALA A 107 48.33 10.70 -18.14
CA ALA A 107 47.36 9.86 -17.46
C ALA A 107 46.49 10.69 -16.51
N VAL A 108 45.19 10.42 -16.54
CA VAL A 108 44.23 10.89 -15.53
C VAL A 108 44.00 9.76 -14.54
N ILE A 109 44.24 10.02 -13.27
CA ILE A 109 44.13 9.04 -12.18
C ILE A 109 43.01 9.49 -11.23
N LYS A 110 42.16 8.53 -10.84
CA LYS A 110 40.99 8.74 -9.97
C LYS A 110 40.88 7.62 -8.91
N PRO A 111 40.13 7.81 -7.82
CA PRO A 111 39.85 6.75 -6.85
C PRO A 111 39.03 5.62 -7.47
N TRP A 112 39.02 4.45 -6.82
CA TRP A 112 38.12 3.35 -7.20
C TRP A 112 36.65 3.77 -7.15
N LEU A 113 36.31 4.69 -6.23
CA LEU A 113 34.95 5.21 -6.08
C LEU A 113 34.45 5.89 -7.38
N TRP A 114 35.34 6.43 -8.21
CA TRP A 114 34.98 6.99 -9.52
C TRP A 114 34.38 5.94 -10.47
N MET A 115 34.75 4.66 -10.35
CA MET A 115 34.24 3.59 -11.21
C MET A 115 32.71 3.44 -11.09
N LEU A 116 32.13 3.87 -9.96
CA LEU A 116 30.68 3.88 -9.75
C LEU A 116 29.96 4.85 -10.70
N SER A 117 30.66 5.82 -11.29
CA SER A 117 30.09 6.70 -12.33
C SER A 117 29.91 6.02 -13.69
N ARG A 118 30.36 4.75 -13.84
CA ARG A 118 30.25 3.96 -15.07
C ARG A 118 29.07 2.99 -15.06
N ARG A 119 28.36 2.89 -13.94
CA ARG A 119 27.15 2.08 -13.82
C ARG A 119 25.98 2.93 -13.35
N GLN A 120 24.84 2.74 -13.99
CA GLN A 120 23.55 3.30 -13.64
C GLN A 120 22.58 2.12 -13.51
N ASP A 121 21.71 2.14 -12.50
CA ASP A 121 20.79 1.04 -12.22
C ASP A 121 19.46 1.57 -11.66
N ILE A 122 18.48 0.67 -11.55
CA ILE A 122 17.25 0.90 -10.80
C ILE A 122 17.10 -0.23 -9.79
N ARG A 123 17.20 0.09 -8.49
CA ARG A 123 17.26 -0.90 -7.40
C ARG A 123 16.50 -0.43 -6.18
N ILE A 124 15.85 -1.36 -5.50
CA ILE A 124 15.16 -1.14 -4.24
C ILE A 124 15.97 -1.78 -3.10
N PHE A 125 16.22 -1.00 -2.06
CA PHE A 125 16.78 -1.43 -0.80
C PHE A 125 15.71 -1.30 0.29
N GLN A 126 15.50 -2.35 1.07
CA GLN A 126 14.49 -2.42 2.11
C GLN A 126 15.10 -2.81 3.44
N GLU A 127 14.64 -2.16 4.51
CA GLU A 127 15.05 -2.40 5.88
C GLU A 127 16.59 -2.46 6.01
N LYS A 128 17.25 -1.44 5.46
CA LYS A 128 18.71 -1.30 5.47
C LYS A 128 19.12 0.09 5.94
N THR A 129 20.21 0.14 6.69
CA THR A 129 20.85 1.42 7.01
C THR A 129 21.64 1.94 5.82
N THR A 130 21.99 3.23 5.80
CA THR A 130 22.87 3.79 4.76
C THR A 130 24.22 3.06 4.69
N GLN A 131 24.78 2.65 5.84
CA GLN A 131 25.98 1.82 5.88
C GLN A 131 25.80 0.48 5.16
N ASP A 132 24.65 -0.19 5.34
CA ASP A 132 24.36 -1.47 4.69
C ASP A 132 24.18 -1.30 3.17
N ILE A 133 23.49 -0.24 2.75
CA ILE A 133 23.25 0.06 1.33
C ILE A 133 24.58 0.36 0.64
N LEU A 134 25.39 1.26 1.20
CA LEU A 134 26.71 1.60 0.67
C LEU A 134 27.64 0.38 0.65
N SER A 135 27.63 -0.44 1.70
CA SER A 135 28.44 -1.67 1.73
C SER A 135 28.03 -2.65 0.64
N ALA A 136 26.73 -2.85 0.43
CA ALA A 136 26.23 -3.72 -0.64
C ALA A 136 26.63 -3.18 -2.02
N LEU A 137 26.46 -1.87 -2.22
CA LEU A 137 26.82 -1.18 -3.44
C LEU A 137 28.32 -1.30 -3.77
N PHE A 138 29.19 -1.08 -2.79
CA PHE A 138 30.64 -1.12 -2.99
C PHE A 138 31.16 -2.53 -3.24
N ARG A 139 30.55 -3.56 -2.64
CA ARG A 139 30.94 -4.97 -2.88
C ARG A 139 30.76 -5.40 -4.34
N ASP A 140 29.87 -4.77 -5.10
CA ASP A 140 29.71 -5.02 -6.54
C ASP A 140 31.01 -4.73 -7.33
N TYR A 141 31.93 -3.93 -6.77
CA TYR A 141 33.20 -3.52 -7.40
C TYR A 141 34.41 -4.39 -6.96
N GLY A 142 34.14 -5.50 -6.28
CA GLY A 142 35.12 -6.54 -5.97
C GLY A 142 36.32 -6.04 -5.17
N SER A 143 37.52 -6.49 -5.53
CA SER A 143 38.77 -6.20 -4.81
C SER A 143 39.21 -4.73 -4.88
N MET A 144 38.66 -3.94 -5.81
CA MET A 144 38.99 -2.50 -5.90
C MET A 144 38.35 -1.71 -4.73
N ALA A 145 37.20 -2.17 -4.23
CA ALA A 145 36.43 -1.49 -3.21
C ALA A 145 37.03 -1.69 -1.81
N SER A 146 37.92 -0.78 -1.43
CA SER A 146 38.45 -0.69 -0.06
C SER A 146 37.82 0.52 0.65
N PHE A 147 37.07 0.25 1.72
CA PHE A 147 36.36 1.27 2.49
C PHE A 147 36.26 0.93 3.97
N GLU A 148 36.01 1.95 4.79
CA GLU A 148 35.82 1.82 6.24
C GLU A 148 34.88 2.90 6.76
N PHE A 149 33.96 2.51 7.65
CA PHE A 149 33.08 3.42 8.34
C PHE A 149 33.65 3.77 9.72
N ARG A 150 33.95 5.05 9.93
CA ARG A 150 34.39 5.62 11.22
C ARG A 150 33.31 6.57 11.74
N LEU A 151 32.16 6.02 12.11
CA LEU A 151 31.01 6.80 12.55
C LEU A 151 30.94 6.89 14.07
N SER A 152 30.47 8.03 14.57
CA SER A 152 30.20 8.24 15.99
C SER A 152 28.89 7.57 16.41
N LYS A 153 27.93 7.46 15.48
CA LYS A 153 26.66 6.74 15.66
C LYS A 153 26.31 5.96 14.39
N ALA A 154 25.68 4.81 14.53
CA ALA A 154 25.17 4.06 13.39
C ALA A 154 24.09 4.85 12.63
N THR A 155 24.08 4.75 11.30
CA THR A 155 23.05 5.37 10.45
C THR A 155 21.67 4.73 10.69
N GLN A 156 20.60 5.49 10.50
CA GLN A 156 19.25 5.00 10.76
C GLN A 156 18.78 4.02 9.67
N ASN A 157 17.93 3.08 10.07
CA ASN A 157 17.27 2.16 9.15
C ASN A 157 16.34 2.91 8.18
N ARG A 158 16.48 2.62 6.89
CA ARG A 158 15.59 3.06 5.83
C ARG A 158 14.67 1.90 5.49
N SER A 159 13.38 2.08 5.74
CA SER A 159 12.37 1.04 5.42
C SER A 159 12.28 0.79 3.92
N TYR A 160 12.43 1.84 3.11
CA TYR A 160 12.39 1.78 1.65
C TYR A 160 13.30 2.86 1.07
N CYS A 161 14.24 2.47 0.21
CA CYS A 161 15.16 3.38 -0.46
C CYS A 161 15.49 2.88 -1.87
N THR A 162 15.31 3.76 -2.86
CA THR A 162 15.37 3.43 -4.27
C THR A 162 16.52 4.19 -4.91
N GLN A 163 17.39 3.45 -5.59
CA GLN A 163 18.25 4.01 -6.63
C GLN A 163 17.40 4.09 -7.90
N TYR A 164 17.13 5.28 -8.42
CA TYR A 164 16.27 5.45 -9.60
C TYR A 164 16.94 6.25 -10.69
N LYS A 165 17.41 5.57 -11.75
CA LYS A 165 18.03 6.19 -12.93
C LYS A 165 19.19 7.14 -12.58
N GLU A 166 19.90 6.88 -11.52
CA GLU A 166 21.11 7.61 -11.12
C GLU A 166 22.30 6.64 -11.12
N THR A 167 23.51 7.17 -11.33
CA THR A 167 24.72 6.34 -11.26
C THR A 167 24.92 5.80 -9.84
N ASP A 168 25.67 4.72 -9.70
CA ASP A 168 26.04 4.19 -8.38
C ASP A 168 26.78 5.26 -7.56
N LEU A 169 27.53 6.16 -8.22
CA LEU A 169 28.28 7.23 -7.57
C LEU A 169 27.35 8.30 -7.01
N GLU A 170 26.44 8.81 -7.83
CA GLU A 170 25.45 9.82 -7.42
C GLU A 170 24.59 9.28 -6.28
N PHE A 171 24.15 8.02 -6.38
CA PHE A 171 23.40 7.35 -5.32
C PHE A 171 24.18 7.31 -4.00
N ALA A 172 25.44 6.87 -4.05
CA ALA A 172 26.29 6.78 -2.87
C ALA A 172 26.52 8.15 -2.22
N GLN A 173 26.89 9.15 -3.02
CA GLN A 173 27.17 10.50 -2.54
C GLN A 173 25.91 11.19 -2.01
N ARG A 174 24.77 11.02 -2.68
CA ARG A 174 23.46 11.52 -2.21
C ARG A 174 23.10 10.96 -0.85
N LEU A 175 23.18 9.64 -0.66
CA LEU A 175 22.89 9.02 0.64
C LEU A 175 23.84 9.50 1.74
N MET A 176 25.12 9.70 1.43
CA MET A 176 26.07 10.30 2.37
C MET A 176 25.67 11.73 2.73
N GLN A 177 25.30 12.56 1.75
CA GLN A 177 24.84 13.94 2.01
C GLN A 177 23.56 13.98 2.85
N GLU A 178 22.58 13.12 2.56
CA GLU A 178 21.33 13.00 3.34
C GLU A 178 21.58 12.63 4.80
N ASP A 179 22.54 11.73 5.06
CA ASP A 179 22.87 11.29 6.42
C ASP A 179 23.95 12.13 7.10
N GLY A 180 24.35 13.25 6.49
CA GLY A 180 25.40 14.13 7.02
C GLY A 180 26.77 13.45 7.13
N LEU A 181 27.02 12.42 6.32
CA LEU A 181 28.29 11.74 6.22
C LEU A 181 29.19 12.49 5.24
N PHE A 182 30.48 12.51 5.53
CA PHE A 182 31.50 12.95 4.59
C PHE A 182 32.55 11.86 4.45
N TYR A 183 33.37 11.97 3.40
CA TYR A 183 34.42 11.01 3.15
C TYR A 183 35.74 11.64 2.75
N TYR A 184 36.81 10.86 2.85
CA TYR A 184 38.15 11.17 2.36
C TYR A 184 38.88 9.87 2.03
N PHE A 185 40.10 9.97 1.49
CA PHE A 185 40.90 8.81 1.13
C PHE A 185 42.17 8.74 1.97
N GLU A 186 42.47 7.54 2.48
CA GLU A 186 43.77 7.23 3.07
C GLU A 186 44.56 6.39 2.08
N HIS A 187 45.73 6.89 1.66
CA HIS A 187 46.58 6.22 0.69
C HIS A 187 47.70 5.44 1.38
N THR A 188 47.99 4.27 0.84
CA THR A 188 49.17 3.45 1.14
C THR A 188 49.94 3.21 -0.15
N LYS A 189 51.11 2.60 -0.05
CA LYS A 189 51.92 2.25 -1.22
C LYS A 189 51.14 1.38 -2.23
N ASP A 190 50.41 0.39 -1.71
CA ASP A 190 49.76 -0.65 -2.50
C ASP A 190 48.25 -0.41 -2.70
N GLY A 191 47.71 0.73 -2.26
CA GLY A 191 46.27 0.94 -2.30
C GLY A 191 45.79 2.28 -1.76
N HIS A 192 44.48 2.48 -1.80
CA HIS A 192 43.83 3.57 -1.09
C HIS A 192 42.49 3.07 -0.53
N LYS A 193 42.08 3.66 0.60
CA LYS A 193 40.86 3.30 1.31
C LYS A 193 39.96 4.51 1.42
N LEU A 194 38.68 4.35 1.07
CA LEU A 194 37.64 5.34 1.30
C LEU A 194 37.23 5.31 2.78
N ILE A 195 37.43 6.41 3.50
CA ILE A 195 36.98 6.56 4.87
C ILE A 195 35.69 7.38 4.88
N ILE A 196 34.62 6.81 5.42
CA ILE A 196 33.32 7.49 5.58
C ILE A 196 33.12 7.78 7.07
N THR A 197 32.82 9.03 7.42
CA THR A 197 32.72 9.49 8.81
C THR A 197 31.68 10.60 8.99
N ASP A 198 31.30 10.85 10.24
CA ASP A 198 30.34 11.87 10.65
C ASP A 198 30.98 12.93 11.60
N ASN A 199 32.28 12.83 11.88
CA ASN A 199 32.91 13.62 12.94
C ASN A 199 34.27 14.19 12.50
N SER A 200 34.23 15.45 12.05
CA SER A 200 35.43 16.15 11.61
C SER A 200 36.22 16.81 12.75
N ILE A 201 35.58 17.08 13.89
CA ILE A 201 36.22 17.78 15.01
C ILE A 201 37.24 16.86 15.72
N ALA A 202 37.08 15.55 15.58
CA ALA A 202 38.02 14.52 16.03
C ALA A 202 39.18 14.26 15.04
N ALA A 203 39.35 15.10 14.01
CA ALA A 203 40.44 14.96 13.05
C ALA A 203 41.82 14.91 13.74
N LYS A 204 42.66 13.99 13.27
CA LYS A 204 44.06 13.86 13.69
C LYS A 204 44.90 15.01 13.13
N PRO A 205 46.03 15.37 13.78
CA PRO A 205 46.95 16.34 13.21
C PRO A 205 47.56 15.83 11.90
N ILE A 206 48.09 16.73 11.06
CA ILE A 206 48.94 16.36 9.93
C ILE A 206 50.07 15.45 10.42
N ASP A 207 50.46 14.49 9.59
CA ASP A 207 51.46 13.48 9.97
C ASP A 207 52.84 14.12 10.23
N GLY A 208 53.70 13.46 11.00
CA GLY A 208 55.02 13.96 11.43
C GLY A 208 55.07 14.43 12.88
N MET A 209 56.22 15.00 13.27
CA MET A 209 56.56 15.31 14.68
C MET A 209 55.71 16.40 15.34
N SER A 210 55.17 17.34 14.56
CA SER A 210 54.41 18.48 15.07
C SER A 210 53.27 18.89 14.12
N PRO A 211 52.09 19.26 14.66
CA PRO A 211 51.00 19.85 13.89
C PRO A 211 51.23 21.32 13.54
N ILE A 212 52.25 21.95 14.11
CA ILE A 212 52.50 23.39 13.99
C ILE A 212 53.16 23.68 12.63
N LEU A 213 52.64 24.69 11.94
CA LEU A 213 53.25 25.31 10.77
C LEU A 213 53.38 26.81 11.03
N GLU A 214 54.59 27.35 10.87
CA GLU A 214 54.87 28.77 11.02
C GLU A 214 54.41 29.54 9.78
N TYR A 215 53.87 30.74 9.98
CA TYR A 215 53.61 31.69 8.90
C TYR A 215 54.85 32.54 8.63
N SER A 216 55.33 32.55 7.38
CA SER A 216 56.45 33.41 6.99
C SER A 216 56.33 33.87 5.54
N LYS A 217 56.51 35.18 5.32
CA LYS A 217 56.63 35.80 3.98
C LYS A 217 58.07 35.87 3.47
N GLY A 218 59.06 35.59 4.32
CA GLY A 218 60.49 35.65 3.97
C GLY A 218 60.96 34.47 3.11
N GLU A 219 62.25 34.47 2.76
CA GLU A 219 62.87 33.27 2.19
C GLU A 219 62.68 32.09 3.15
N ALA A 220 62.37 30.92 2.58
CA ALA A 220 62.16 29.72 3.37
C ALA A 220 63.42 29.50 4.22
N ARG A 221 63.26 29.29 5.53
CA ARG A 221 64.35 28.70 6.31
C ARG A 221 64.58 27.32 5.72
N ASP A 222 65.81 27.02 5.30
CA ASP A 222 66.17 25.84 4.49
C ASP A 222 65.77 24.50 5.14
N ASP A 223 65.38 24.52 6.42
CA ASP A 223 65.06 23.38 7.26
C ASP A 223 63.59 23.30 7.76
N LEU A 224 62.75 24.33 7.53
CA LEU A 224 61.38 24.37 8.07
C LEU A 224 60.31 24.64 7.01
N ALA A 225 59.29 23.77 6.96
CA ALA A 225 58.11 23.96 6.12
C ALA A 225 57.20 25.07 6.70
N VAL A 226 56.87 26.08 5.88
CA VAL A 226 56.13 27.28 6.30
C VAL A 226 54.86 27.50 5.49
N VAL A 227 53.89 28.19 6.07
CA VAL A 227 52.74 28.77 5.35
C VAL A 227 53.18 30.13 4.81
N LYS A 228 53.16 30.29 3.48
CA LYS A 228 53.60 31.50 2.77
C LYS A 228 52.49 32.53 2.61
N ASN A 229 51.27 32.05 2.43
CA ASN A 229 50.08 32.88 2.29
C ASN A 229 48.93 32.22 3.04
N PHE A 230 48.13 33.04 3.71
CA PHE A 230 46.95 32.62 4.45
C PHE A 230 45.93 33.76 4.42
N SER A 231 44.73 33.47 3.94
CA SER A 231 43.67 34.46 3.82
C SER A 231 42.34 33.86 4.24
N ALA A 232 41.45 34.70 4.76
CA ALA A 232 40.11 34.30 5.16
C ALA A 232 39.08 34.93 4.20
N ARG A 233 38.08 34.15 3.80
CA ARG A 233 36.88 34.64 3.11
C ARG A 233 35.66 34.30 3.96
N ARG A 234 34.78 35.28 4.13
CA ARG A 234 33.44 35.07 4.69
C ARG A 234 32.40 35.36 3.62
N GLN A 235 31.35 34.56 3.60
CA GLN A 235 30.20 34.71 2.73
C GLN A 235 28.93 34.65 3.59
N LEU A 236 27.92 35.44 3.21
CA LEU A 236 26.62 35.40 3.84
C LEU A 236 25.92 34.08 3.49
N GLU A 237 25.45 33.37 4.51
CA GLU A 237 24.72 32.11 4.41
C GLU A 237 23.40 32.21 5.20
N SER A 238 22.48 31.29 4.94
CA SER A 238 21.29 31.17 5.81
C SER A 238 21.70 30.74 7.22
N SER A 239 21.11 31.36 8.25
CA SER A 239 21.46 31.08 9.65
C SER A 239 20.54 30.05 10.30
N ARG A 240 19.40 29.75 9.67
CA ARG A 240 18.37 28.83 10.17
C ARG A 240 17.94 27.81 9.10
N VAL A 241 17.61 26.61 9.57
CA VAL A 241 16.99 25.55 8.76
C VAL A 241 15.72 25.08 9.47
N GLY A 242 14.61 24.99 8.76
CA GLY A 242 13.36 24.41 9.25
C GLY A 242 12.92 23.26 8.35
N LEU A 243 12.71 22.08 8.93
CA LEU A 243 12.27 20.87 8.21
C LEU A 243 10.90 20.44 8.69
N LYS A 244 10.02 20.09 7.74
CA LYS A 244 8.68 19.55 8.05
C LYS A 244 8.43 18.26 7.29
N THR A 245 7.70 17.33 7.90
CA THR A 245 7.21 16.09 7.27
C THR A 245 5.77 15.83 7.68
N TYR A 246 5.11 14.90 6.99
CA TYR A 246 3.84 14.32 7.39
C TYR A 246 3.97 12.79 7.59
N ASP A 247 3.14 12.21 8.45
CA ASP A 247 3.05 10.77 8.63
C ASP A 247 1.57 10.38 8.77
N TYR A 248 1.03 9.65 7.80
CA TYR A 248 -0.37 9.22 7.84
C TYR A 248 -0.68 8.24 8.97
N LYS A 249 0.33 7.60 9.57
CA LYS A 249 0.16 6.75 10.77
C LYS A 249 -0.02 7.57 12.05
N ALA A 250 0.37 8.85 12.01
CA ALA A 250 0.23 9.79 13.12
C ALA A 250 -0.18 11.18 12.60
N PRO A 251 -1.37 11.32 11.96
CA PRO A 251 -1.73 12.51 11.19
C PRO A 251 -1.82 13.80 12.02
N GLY A 252 -2.03 13.70 13.33
CA GLY A 252 -2.03 14.83 14.27
C GLY A 252 -0.64 15.20 14.82
N ALA A 253 0.40 14.40 14.57
CA ALA A 253 1.74 14.68 15.06
C ALA A 253 2.33 15.90 14.36
N ARG A 254 2.66 16.94 15.13
CA ARG A 254 3.37 18.12 14.61
C ARG A 254 4.84 17.75 14.40
N ARG A 255 5.18 17.36 13.18
CA ARG A 255 6.55 16.98 12.80
C ARG A 255 7.27 18.15 12.13
N PHE A 256 7.81 19.04 12.95
CA PHE A 256 8.69 20.14 12.55
C PHE A 256 9.96 20.10 13.39
N SER A 257 11.11 20.23 12.74
CA SER A 257 12.43 20.28 13.39
C SER A 257 13.23 21.45 12.85
N GLY A 258 13.83 22.23 13.75
CA GLY A 258 14.63 23.41 13.41
C GLY A 258 16.09 23.24 13.79
N GLY A 259 16.98 23.89 13.04
CA GLY A 259 18.41 23.97 13.32
C GLY A 259 18.93 25.39 13.12
N ASN A 260 19.95 25.78 13.90
CA ASN A 260 20.67 27.03 13.74
C ASN A 260 22.16 26.72 13.49
N THR A 261 22.78 27.48 12.60
CA THR A 261 24.22 27.36 12.29
C THR A 261 25.11 27.64 13.50
N GLY A 262 24.64 28.46 14.47
CA GLY A 262 25.43 28.93 15.60
C GLY A 262 26.57 29.87 15.22
N VAL A 263 26.64 30.28 13.94
CA VAL A 263 27.67 31.18 13.42
C VAL A 263 27.13 32.61 13.47
N ASP A 264 27.86 33.48 14.15
CA ASP A 264 27.63 34.93 14.05
C ASP A 264 28.08 35.41 12.66
N GLN A 265 27.13 35.93 11.90
CA GLN A 265 27.30 36.44 10.54
C GLN A 265 27.43 37.97 10.48
N GLY A 266 27.44 38.66 11.63
CA GLY A 266 27.48 40.12 11.74
C GLY A 266 26.08 40.74 11.80
N ASP A 267 26.02 42.05 11.55
CA ASP A 267 24.76 42.83 11.55
C ASP A 267 23.95 42.59 10.27
N VAL A 268 23.36 41.39 10.17
CA VAL A 268 22.54 40.95 9.04
C VAL A 268 21.27 40.26 9.53
N PRO A 269 20.15 40.34 8.79
CA PRO A 269 18.95 39.59 9.11
C PRO A 269 19.18 38.07 9.16
N ALA A 270 18.42 37.38 10.00
CA ALA A 270 18.44 35.92 10.03
C ALA A 270 17.61 35.35 8.86
N TYR A 271 18.29 34.79 7.86
CA TYR A 271 17.66 34.09 6.74
C TYR A 271 17.43 32.60 7.07
N GLU A 272 16.26 32.08 6.69
CA GLU A 272 15.86 30.69 6.93
C GLU A 272 15.73 29.92 5.61
N ILE A 273 16.26 28.70 5.58
CA ILE A 273 15.90 27.67 4.59
C ILE A 273 14.82 26.80 5.21
N TYR A 274 13.60 26.91 4.71
CA TYR A 274 12.50 26.02 5.08
C TYR A 274 12.27 24.98 3.98
N ASP A 275 12.17 23.71 4.36
CA ASP A 275 11.96 22.61 3.44
C ASP A 275 10.88 21.64 3.96
N TYR A 276 9.88 21.35 3.11
CA TYR A 276 8.91 20.30 3.37
C TYR A 276 9.40 19.03 2.69
N LEU A 277 9.86 18.09 3.51
CA LEU A 277 10.43 16.84 3.02
C LEU A 277 9.36 15.85 2.55
N GLY A 278 8.08 16.22 2.43
CA GLY A 278 6.97 15.34 2.02
C GLY A 278 6.51 14.34 3.07
N GLU A 279 5.77 13.30 2.66
CA GLU A 279 5.35 12.21 3.55
C GLU A 279 6.54 11.33 3.97
N HIS A 280 6.66 10.98 5.25
CA HIS A 280 7.75 10.15 5.78
C HIS A 280 9.18 10.65 5.47
N GLY A 281 9.40 11.97 5.37
CA GLY A 281 10.73 12.57 5.26
C GLY A 281 11.66 12.25 6.44
N PHE A 282 11.09 12.09 7.64
CA PHE A 282 11.75 11.50 8.79
C PHE A 282 10.74 10.80 9.71
N PRO A 283 11.11 9.70 10.38
CA PRO A 283 10.19 8.89 11.17
C PRO A 283 9.81 9.53 12.51
N ASP A 284 10.70 10.33 13.10
CA ASP A 284 10.55 10.89 14.44
C ASP A 284 11.27 12.24 14.59
N SER A 285 11.04 12.92 15.72
CA SER A 285 11.59 14.24 15.98
C SER A 285 13.11 14.22 16.12
N ASP A 286 13.67 13.17 16.75
CA ASP A 286 15.12 12.99 16.91
C ASP A 286 15.82 12.97 15.56
N ARG A 287 15.29 12.20 14.60
CA ARG A 287 15.82 12.19 13.24
C ARG A 287 15.64 13.53 12.53
N GLY A 288 14.48 14.17 12.69
CA GLY A 288 14.24 15.50 12.13
C GLY A 288 15.26 16.53 12.63
N GLU A 289 15.60 16.49 13.92
CA GLU A 289 16.64 17.34 14.53
C GLU A 289 18.04 17.02 14.02
N ASP A 290 18.37 15.74 13.85
CA ASP A 290 19.63 15.30 13.24
C ASP A 290 19.79 15.88 11.82
N LEU A 291 18.76 15.75 10.97
CA LEU A 291 18.76 16.27 9.60
C LEU A 291 18.88 17.80 9.56
N ALA A 292 18.11 18.51 10.39
CA ALA A 292 18.16 19.97 10.47
C ALA A 292 19.54 20.44 10.95
N ARG A 293 20.13 19.74 11.92
CA ARG A 293 21.50 19.99 12.40
C ARG A 293 22.54 19.75 11.32
N PHE A 294 22.45 18.67 10.54
CA PHE A 294 23.40 18.39 9.46
C PHE A 294 23.38 19.48 8.39
N ARG A 295 22.19 19.93 7.97
CA ARG A 295 22.04 21.04 7.02
C ARG A 295 22.58 22.36 7.59
N ALA A 296 22.30 22.66 8.86
CA ALA A 296 22.84 23.85 9.53
C ALA A 296 24.37 23.81 9.67
N GLN A 297 24.95 22.64 9.98
CA GLN A 297 26.41 22.46 10.04
C GLN A 297 27.06 22.58 8.66
N ALA A 298 26.40 22.13 7.59
CA ALA A 298 26.88 22.32 6.22
C ALA A 298 26.97 23.81 5.88
N LEU A 299 25.92 24.60 6.17
CA LEU A 299 25.94 26.06 6.00
C LEU A 299 27.05 26.72 6.83
N ALA A 300 27.17 26.32 8.11
CA ALA A 300 28.20 26.84 9.01
C ALA A 300 29.62 26.60 8.47
N ALA A 301 29.91 25.38 8.00
CA ALA A 301 31.22 24.99 7.49
C ALA A 301 31.64 25.76 6.23
N HIS A 302 30.68 26.23 5.42
CA HIS A 302 30.96 26.95 4.17
C HIS A 302 30.86 28.47 4.29
N SER A 303 30.37 29.00 5.43
CA SER A 303 30.22 30.44 5.67
C SER A 303 31.55 31.21 5.83
N LYS A 304 32.58 30.60 6.44
CA LYS A 304 33.91 31.21 6.62
C LYS A 304 35.00 30.17 6.33
N ILE A 305 35.67 30.36 5.21
CA ILE A 305 36.74 29.48 4.72
C ILE A 305 38.09 30.21 4.75
N PHE A 306 39.16 29.46 4.85
CA PHE A 306 40.52 29.96 4.79
C PHE A 306 41.26 29.28 3.64
N THR A 307 42.09 30.04 2.93
CA THR A 307 42.89 29.54 1.81
C THR A 307 44.34 29.95 1.99
N GLY A 308 45.27 29.11 1.56
CA GLY A 308 46.68 29.41 1.70
C GLY A 308 47.59 28.62 0.78
N THR A 309 48.86 29.00 0.79
CA THR A 309 49.95 28.30 0.08
C THR A 309 51.05 27.94 1.08
N THR A 310 51.66 26.77 0.95
CA THR A 310 52.69 26.28 1.86
C THR A 310 53.79 25.51 1.13
N THR A 311 54.97 25.47 1.74
CA THR A 311 56.07 24.56 1.35
C THR A 311 55.97 23.18 1.99
N SER A 312 55.04 22.99 2.94
CA SER A 312 54.80 21.70 3.59
C SER A 312 54.24 20.66 2.62
N ARG A 313 54.90 19.49 2.59
CA ARG A 313 54.47 18.31 1.81
C ARG A 313 53.46 17.44 2.57
N ARG A 314 53.18 17.78 3.83
CA ARG A 314 52.38 16.99 4.79
C ARG A 314 50.88 17.33 4.78
N MET A 315 50.44 18.25 3.91
CA MET A 315 49.05 18.74 3.88
C MET A 315 48.09 17.70 3.32
N THR A 316 47.18 17.19 4.14
CA THR A 316 46.24 16.13 3.77
C THR A 316 44.82 16.49 4.23
N PRO A 317 43.76 16.31 3.41
CA PRO A 317 42.38 16.47 3.88
C PRO A 317 42.05 15.58 5.08
N ALA A 318 41.07 15.98 5.88
CA ALA A 318 40.68 15.29 7.12
C ALA A 318 41.76 15.26 8.22
N ARG A 319 42.84 16.04 8.06
CA ARG A 319 43.81 16.36 9.10
C ARG A 319 43.73 17.84 9.48
N TYR A 320 44.22 18.20 10.65
CA TYR A 320 44.36 19.60 11.05
C TYR A 320 45.83 20.00 11.21
N PHE A 321 46.11 21.29 11.02
CA PHE A 321 47.36 21.91 11.43
C PHE A 321 47.08 23.06 12.39
N GLN A 322 48.09 23.48 13.14
CA GLN A 322 48.05 24.68 13.95
C GLN A 322 48.92 25.76 13.29
N LEU A 323 48.36 26.94 13.06
CA LEU A 323 49.07 28.07 12.47
C LEU A 323 49.69 28.93 13.59
N ASP A 324 51.00 29.09 13.57
CA ASP A 324 51.74 29.97 14.48
C ASP A 324 52.36 31.15 13.72
N GLU A 325 52.71 32.22 14.45
CA GLU A 325 53.33 33.45 13.92
C GLU A 325 52.52 34.21 12.84
N HIS A 326 51.21 33.96 12.76
CA HIS A 326 50.31 34.72 11.89
C HIS A 326 49.63 35.86 12.66
N TYR A 327 49.79 37.09 12.17
CA TYR A 327 49.32 38.33 12.81
C TYR A 327 47.82 38.36 13.17
N ASP A 328 46.94 37.77 12.36
CA ASP A 328 45.49 37.69 12.67
C ASP A 328 45.09 36.52 13.60
N HIS A 329 46.04 35.65 13.97
CA HIS A 329 45.80 34.37 14.62
C HIS A 329 46.78 34.10 15.78
N GLU A 330 46.94 35.06 16.70
CA GLU A 330 47.83 34.97 17.88
C GLU A 330 47.11 34.53 19.17
N GLY A 331 45.83 34.16 19.08
CA GLY A 331 44.97 33.82 20.22
C GLY A 331 45.16 32.39 20.75
N LYS A 332 44.10 31.87 21.40
CA LYS A 332 44.10 30.52 21.97
C LYS A 332 44.40 29.45 20.90
N PRO A 333 45.06 28.32 21.25
CA PRO A 333 45.38 27.26 20.29
C PRO A 333 44.18 26.77 19.47
N GLU A 334 42.99 26.68 20.07
CA GLU A 334 41.73 26.29 19.40
C GLU A 334 41.31 27.23 18.26
N ASP A 335 41.67 28.51 18.34
CA ASP A 335 41.45 29.52 17.29
C ASP A 335 42.61 29.58 16.29
N ARG A 336 43.61 28.71 16.44
CA ARG A 336 44.75 28.57 15.53
C ARG A 336 44.79 27.21 14.85
N GLN A 337 43.82 26.33 15.17
CA GLN A 337 43.69 25.01 14.58
C GLN A 337 42.73 25.03 13.40
N PHE A 338 43.21 24.54 12.25
CA PHE A 338 42.48 24.52 10.99
C PHE A 338 42.39 23.12 10.43
N LEU A 339 41.16 22.64 10.22
CA LEU A 339 40.86 21.40 9.52
C LEU A 339 41.04 21.62 8.02
N ILE A 340 41.91 20.85 7.39
CA ILE A 340 42.14 20.88 5.96
C ILE A 340 40.96 20.22 5.25
N THR A 341 40.26 20.99 4.42
CA THR A 341 39.09 20.56 3.65
C THR A 341 39.42 20.26 2.20
N GLY A 342 40.50 20.86 1.67
CA GLY A 342 40.96 20.64 0.31
C GLY A 342 42.44 20.96 0.14
N VAL A 343 43.12 20.24 -0.75
CA VAL A 343 44.54 20.42 -1.07
C VAL A 343 44.75 20.27 -2.57
N MET A 344 45.62 21.11 -3.12
CA MET A 344 46.12 21.02 -4.48
C MET A 344 47.65 20.95 -4.42
N HIS A 345 48.18 19.81 -4.87
CA HIS A 345 49.60 19.54 -5.01
C HIS A 345 50.02 19.72 -6.46
N ALA A 346 51.16 20.35 -6.70
CA ALA A 346 51.77 20.43 -8.02
C ALA A 346 53.27 20.11 -7.91
N GLY A 347 53.76 19.20 -8.75
CA GLY A 347 55.17 18.81 -8.78
C GLY A 347 55.71 18.71 -10.20
N SER A 348 56.96 19.14 -10.43
CA SER A 348 57.67 18.96 -11.72
C SER A 348 59.11 18.48 -11.51
N ASN A 349 59.44 17.31 -12.06
CA ASN A 349 60.78 16.73 -12.08
C ASN A 349 61.57 17.34 -13.26
N ASN A 350 62.89 17.37 -13.16
CA ASN A 350 63.78 17.94 -14.18
C ASN A 350 64.33 16.89 -15.16
N TYR A 351 63.46 16.10 -15.80
CA TYR A 351 63.89 15.06 -16.76
C TYR A 351 64.34 15.61 -18.12
N GLN A 352 63.83 16.78 -18.52
CA GLN A 352 64.22 17.46 -19.76
C GLN A 352 65.41 18.39 -19.47
N ALA A 353 66.31 18.56 -20.45
CA ALA A 353 67.61 19.23 -20.34
C ALA A 353 67.56 20.77 -20.09
N GLY A 354 66.62 21.24 -19.28
CA GLY A 354 66.58 22.60 -18.75
C GLY A 354 67.14 22.63 -17.33
N GLU A 355 68.12 23.49 -17.09
CA GLU A 355 68.69 23.74 -15.76
C GLU A 355 67.59 24.19 -14.79
N GLY A 356 67.28 23.35 -13.80
CA GLY A 356 66.34 23.66 -12.72
C GLY A 356 66.23 22.49 -11.73
N ALA A 357 66.05 22.80 -10.44
CA ALA A 357 65.77 21.80 -9.40
C ALA A 357 64.32 21.30 -9.50
N ALA A 358 64.03 20.10 -8.97
CA ALA A 358 62.66 19.63 -8.85
C ALA A 358 61.82 20.61 -8.01
N THR A 359 60.62 20.95 -8.47
CA THR A 359 59.75 21.93 -7.79
C THR A 359 58.52 21.26 -7.21
N TYR A 360 58.11 21.70 -6.03
CA TYR A 360 56.84 21.32 -5.40
C TYR A 360 56.12 22.55 -4.88
N ALA A 361 54.82 22.63 -5.15
CA ALA A 361 53.93 23.66 -4.64
C ALA A 361 52.68 23.01 -4.02
N CYS A 362 52.21 23.58 -2.91
CA CYS A 362 51.00 23.14 -2.24
C CYS A 362 50.13 24.35 -1.92
N SER A 363 48.87 24.30 -2.35
CA SER A 363 47.82 25.21 -1.88
C SER A 363 46.72 24.43 -1.19
N PHE A 364 46.05 25.04 -0.21
CA PHE A 364 45.06 24.36 0.60
C PHE A 364 43.88 25.27 0.93
N THR A 365 42.74 24.62 1.21
CA THR A 365 41.55 25.22 1.80
C THR A 365 41.29 24.56 3.14
N CYS A 366 40.88 25.35 4.14
CA CYS A 366 40.58 24.86 5.47
C CYS A 366 39.46 25.66 6.15
N ILE A 367 38.92 25.06 7.20
CA ILE A 367 37.99 25.70 8.14
C ILE A 367 38.57 25.61 9.55
N ARG A 368 38.03 26.36 10.51
CA ARG A 368 38.44 26.17 11.91
C ARG A 368 38.11 24.75 12.36
N LYS A 369 39.05 24.06 13.02
CA LYS A 369 38.87 22.66 13.45
C LYS A 369 37.61 22.43 14.29
N LYS A 370 37.25 23.42 15.12
CA LYS A 370 36.07 23.36 16.00
C LYS A 370 34.72 23.41 15.26
N ILE A 371 34.70 23.82 13.99
CA ILE A 371 33.47 23.85 13.19
C ILE A 371 33.26 22.46 12.57
N PRO A 372 32.14 21.78 12.88
CA PRO A 372 31.84 20.50 12.25
C PRO A 372 31.68 20.65 10.74
N TYR A 373 32.40 19.84 9.98
CA TYR A 373 32.25 19.74 8.55
C TYR A 373 31.09 18.80 8.21
N ARG A 374 30.26 19.25 7.29
CA ARG A 374 29.25 18.47 6.58
C ARG A 374 29.33 18.86 5.10
N PRO A 375 29.17 17.92 4.17
CA PRO A 375 29.17 18.27 2.76
C PRO A 375 27.95 19.14 2.44
N PRO A 376 28.05 20.01 1.43
CA PRO A 376 26.90 20.76 0.96
C PRO A 376 25.86 19.81 0.34
N PHE A 377 24.59 20.07 0.58
CA PHE A 377 23.49 19.28 0.03
C PHE A 377 23.24 19.69 -1.42
N THR A 378 23.90 19.00 -2.36
CA THR A 378 24.02 19.40 -3.77
C THR A 378 23.46 18.38 -4.74
N ILE A 379 23.40 17.10 -4.35
CA ILE A 379 22.88 16.04 -5.21
C ILE A 379 21.40 15.86 -4.90
N ALA A 380 20.56 16.30 -5.85
CA ALA A 380 19.12 16.14 -5.75
C ALA A 380 18.73 14.66 -5.84
N LYS A 381 17.68 14.28 -5.09
CA LYS A 381 17.06 12.97 -5.22
C LYS A 381 16.42 12.83 -6.61
N PRO A 382 16.57 11.67 -7.30
CA PRO A 382 15.89 11.47 -8.57
C PRO A 382 14.37 11.56 -8.41
N THR A 383 13.69 12.03 -9.46
CA THR A 383 12.25 12.27 -9.45
C THR A 383 11.56 11.43 -10.51
N ILE A 384 10.44 10.79 -10.14
CA ILE A 384 9.51 10.16 -11.08
C ILE A 384 8.38 11.14 -11.38
N ILE A 385 8.39 11.67 -12.61
CA ILE A 385 7.51 12.76 -13.04
C ILE A 385 6.04 12.32 -13.19
N GLY A 386 5.79 11.07 -13.55
CA GLY A 386 4.45 10.59 -13.92
C GLY A 386 4.08 9.25 -13.29
N PRO A 387 2.79 8.87 -13.36
CA PRO A 387 2.33 7.57 -12.90
C PRO A 387 3.01 6.44 -13.68
N GLN A 388 3.19 5.31 -13.00
CA GLN A 388 3.64 4.06 -13.58
C GLN A 388 2.64 2.96 -13.24
N THR A 389 2.73 1.80 -13.89
CA THR A 389 1.99 0.61 -13.46
C THR A 389 2.88 -0.34 -12.69
N ALA A 390 2.26 -1.11 -11.79
CA ALA A 390 2.91 -2.17 -11.03
C ALA A 390 1.95 -3.34 -10.85
N VAL A 391 2.49 -4.52 -10.56
CA VAL A 391 1.67 -5.71 -10.28
C VAL A 391 1.62 -5.92 -8.77
N VAL A 392 0.45 -6.17 -8.22
CA VAL A 392 0.27 -6.47 -6.79
C VAL A 392 0.83 -7.86 -6.49
N VAL A 393 1.60 -7.97 -5.41
CA VAL A 393 2.31 -9.20 -5.02
C VAL A 393 2.10 -9.52 -3.54
N GLY A 394 2.37 -10.78 -3.17
CA GLY A 394 2.25 -11.24 -1.79
C GLY A 394 2.77 -12.68 -1.62
N PRO A 395 2.53 -13.29 -0.46
CA PRO A 395 2.98 -14.66 -0.18
C PRO A 395 2.37 -15.68 -1.13
N LYS A 396 3.13 -16.74 -1.43
CA LYS A 396 2.66 -17.85 -2.28
C LYS A 396 1.43 -18.53 -1.65
N GLY A 397 0.37 -18.73 -2.45
CA GLY A 397 -0.88 -19.37 -2.00
C GLY A 397 -1.92 -18.40 -1.40
N GLU A 398 -1.60 -17.11 -1.35
CA GLU A 398 -2.55 -16.05 -1.02
C GLU A 398 -3.16 -15.44 -2.29
N GLU A 399 -4.42 -15.01 -2.22
CA GLU A 399 -5.06 -14.17 -3.26
C GLU A 399 -5.08 -12.69 -2.86
N ILE A 400 -5.04 -12.41 -1.55
CA ILE A 400 -5.09 -11.05 -0.99
C ILE A 400 -4.02 -10.95 0.09
N TYR A 401 -3.19 -9.92 0.01
CA TYR A 401 -2.20 -9.61 1.04
C TYR A 401 -2.23 -8.12 1.38
N THR A 402 -2.84 -7.80 2.51
CA THR A 402 -3.07 -6.43 2.98
C THR A 402 -2.79 -6.28 4.46
N ASP A 403 -2.55 -5.05 4.91
CA ASP A 403 -2.44 -4.71 6.33
C ASP A 403 -3.70 -3.99 6.87
N SER A 404 -3.65 -3.53 8.13
CA SER A 404 -4.75 -2.85 8.82
C SER A 404 -5.17 -1.51 8.20
N LEU A 405 -4.39 -0.97 7.26
CA LEU A 405 -4.69 0.28 6.55
C LEU A 405 -5.11 0.04 5.10
N GLY A 406 -5.35 -1.21 4.69
CA GLY A 406 -5.71 -1.55 3.32
C GLY A 406 -4.57 -1.36 2.32
N ARG A 407 -3.31 -1.37 2.80
CA ARG A 407 -2.11 -1.23 1.94
C ARG A 407 -1.77 -2.58 1.33
N VAL A 408 -1.21 -2.57 0.12
CA VAL A 408 -0.74 -3.77 -0.57
C VAL A 408 0.75 -3.66 -0.88
N LYS A 409 1.38 -4.76 -1.31
CA LYS A 409 2.73 -4.75 -1.86
C LYS A 409 2.69 -4.90 -3.37
N VAL A 410 3.66 -4.34 -4.07
CA VAL A 410 3.71 -4.33 -5.54
C VAL A 410 5.11 -4.70 -6.02
N GLN A 411 5.22 -5.10 -7.28
CA GLN A 411 6.49 -5.14 -7.99
C GLN A 411 6.37 -4.30 -9.26
N PHE A 412 7.32 -3.38 -9.42
CA PHE A 412 7.41 -2.55 -10.61
C PHE A 412 8.03 -3.32 -11.79
N PRO A 413 7.66 -3.02 -13.04
CA PRO A 413 8.24 -3.67 -14.21
C PRO A 413 9.76 -3.50 -14.35
N TRP A 414 10.30 -2.40 -13.83
CA TRP A 414 11.74 -2.12 -13.83
C TRP A 414 12.49 -2.78 -12.67
N ASP A 415 11.78 -3.32 -11.67
CA ASP A 415 12.40 -4.04 -10.56
C ASP A 415 12.80 -5.45 -11.00
N ARG A 416 14.06 -5.55 -11.44
CA ARG A 416 14.69 -6.78 -11.92
C ARG A 416 15.19 -7.71 -10.80
N LEU A 417 15.25 -7.24 -9.55
CA LEU A 417 15.76 -8.01 -8.40
C LEU A 417 14.63 -8.58 -7.54
N GLY A 418 13.43 -8.00 -7.61
CA GLY A 418 12.25 -8.50 -6.92
C GLY A 418 11.81 -9.90 -7.38
N GLU A 419 11.45 -10.74 -6.41
CA GLU A 419 11.06 -12.15 -6.62
C GLU A 419 9.54 -12.36 -6.79
N ARG A 420 8.78 -11.29 -7.00
CA ARG A 420 7.31 -11.25 -7.06
C ARG A 420 6.63 -11.85 -5.84
N ASN A 421 7.06 -11.43 -4.66
CA ASN A 421 6.56 -11.94 -3.38
C ASN A 421 6.38 -10.81 -2.35
N GLN A 422 6.08 -11.16 -1.09
CA GLN A 422 5.90 -10.19 0.00
C GLN A 422 7.14 -9.34 0.31
N SER A 423 8.29 -9.60 -0.32
CA SER A 423 9.54 -8.87 -0.11
C SER A 423 9.83 -7.87 -1.24
N SER A 424 9.01 -7.79 -2.30
CA SER A 424 9.31 -6.95 -3.47
C SER A 424 9.21 -5.45 -3.21
N SER A 425 8.33 -5.00 -2.31
CA SER A 425 8.20 -3.58 -1.97
C SER A 425 7.83 -3.33 -0.51
N CYS A 426 7.88 -2.05 -0.13
CA CYS A 426 7.20 -1.55 1.04
C CYS A 426 5.67 -1.68 0.90
N TRP A 427 4.96 -1.42 1.99
CA TRP A 427 3.50 -1.30 1.99
C TRP A 427 3.06 0.00 1.30
N VAL A 428 2.32 -0.14 0.21
CA VAL A 428 1.83 0.95 -0.63
C VAL A 428 0.37 1.23 -0.32
N ARG A 429 0.02 2.49 0.00
CA ARG A 429 -1.37 2.91 0.21
C ARG A 429 -2.18 2.82 -1.09
N VAL A 430 -3.47 2.53 -0.96
CA VAL A 430 -4.41 2.43 -2.07
C VAL A 430 -5.44 3.54 -1.95
N GLY A 431 -5.50 4.40 -2.96
CA GLY A 431 -6.56 5.39 -3.14
C GLY A 431 -7.91 4.67 -3.27
N GLN A 432 -8.85 5.02 -2.40
CA GLN A 432 -10.21 4.51 -2.42
C GLN A 432 -11.16 5.55 -3.01
N PRO A 433 -12.26 5.16 -3.70
CA PRO A 433 -13.24 6.11 -4.22
C PRO A 433 -13.85 7.03 -3.15
N TRP A 434 -13.98 6.52 -1.91
CA TRP A 434 -14.47 7.28 -0.76
C TRP A 434 -13.85 6.73 0.54
N ALA A 435 -13.16 7.58 1.31
CA ALA A 435 -12.52 7.18 2.57
C ALA A 435 -12.78 8.20 3.69
N GLY A 436 -13.57 7.80 4.69
CA GLY A 436 -13.89 8.58 5.89
C GLY A 436 -13.40 7.92 7.17
N SER A 437 -13.67 8.55 8.32
CA SER A 437 -13.30 8.04 9.65
C SER A 437 -14.23 6.90 10.08
N GLY A 438 -13.99 5.69 9.57
CA GLY A 438 -14.78 4.48 9.88
C GLY A 438 -15.93 4.19 8.92
N PHE A 439 -16.00 4.89 7.77
CA PHE A 439 -17.00 4.68 6.73
C PHE A 439 -16.40 4.97 5.34
N GLY A 440 -17.01 4.48 4.28
CA GLY A 440 -16.58 4.72 2.89
C GLY A 440 -16.66 3.47 2.01
N MET A 441 -15.95 3.50 0.88
CA MET A 441 -15.84 2.39 -0.06
C MET A 441 -14.46 1.75 0.07
N VAL A 442 -14.40 0.42 0.16
CA VAL A 442 -13.14 -0.33 0.23
C VAL A 442 -13.13 -1.40 -0.84
N ASN A 443 -12.20 -1.28 -1.77
CA ASN A 443 -11.82 -2.35 -2.66
C ASN A 443 -10.30 -2.54 -2.53
N ILE A 444 -9.86 -3.72 -2.12
CA ILE A 444 -8.43 -4.04 -1.95
C ILE A 444 -7.91 -4.72 -3.23
N PRO A 445 -6.82 -4.23 -3.85
CA PRO A 445 -6.18 -4.90 -4.97
C PRO A 445 -5.74 -6.32 -4.60
N ARG A 446 -5.99 -7.29 -5.47
CA ARG A 446 -5.59 -8.69 -5.27
C ARG A 446 -4.22 -8.95 -5.87
N ILE A 447 -3.54 -9.99 -5.38
CA ILE A 447 -2.27 -10.44 -5.96
C ILE A 447 -2.48 -10.78 -7.44
N GLY A 448 -1.69 -10.16 -8.32
CA GLY A 448 -1.82 -10.26 -9.76
C GLY A 448 -2.58 -9.10 -10.43
N ASP A 449 -3.27 -8.24 -9.67
CA ASP A 449 -3.90 -7.04 -10.22
C ASP A 449 -2.82 -6.05 -10.72
N GLU A 450 -3.10 -5.36 -11.82
CA GLU A 450 -2.28 -4.23 -12.29
C GLU A 450 -2.84 -2.92 -11.74
N VAL A 451 -1.98 -2.18 -11.04
CA VAL A 451 -2.31 -0.94 -10.35
C VAL A 451 -1.53 0.23 -10.93
N VAL A 452 -2.13 1.42 -10.90
CA VAL A 452 -1.50 2.68 -11.29
C VAL A 452 -0.93 3.35 -10.05
N VAL A 453 0.38 3.55 -10.03
CA VAL A 453 1.16 4.07 -8.91
C VAL A 453 1.71 5.46 -9.27
N ILE A 454 1.41 6.46 -8.43
CA ILE A 454 2.13 7.74 -8.42
C ILE A 454 3.19 7.72 -7.32
N PHE A 455 4.07 8.70 -7.36
CA PHE A 455 5.11 8.91 -6.38
C PHE A 455 4.90 10.29 -5.75
N LEU A 456 4.64 10.35 -4.44
CA LEU A 456 4.35 11.60 -3.74
C LEU A 456 5.58 12.52 -3.80
N ASP A 457 5.36 13.78 -4.21
CA ASP A 457 6.42 14.75 -4.53
C ASP A 457 7.39 14.27 -5.63
N GLY A 458 6.99 13.26 -6.41
CA GLY A 458 7.82 12.55 -7.37
C GLY A 458 8.93 11.69 -6.73
N ASP A 459 8.93 11.50 -5.41
CA ASP A 459 9.94 10.73 -4.69
C ASP A 459 9.77 9.22 -4.95
N PRO A 460 10.78 8.54 -5.56
CA PRO A 460 10.75 7.09 -5.82
C PRO A 460 10.47 6.24 -4.59
N ASP A 461 10.75 6.75 -3.38
CA ASP A 461 10.54 6.03 -2.13
C ASP A 461 9.11 6.13 -1.59
N ARG A 462 8.21 6.85 -2.28
CA ARG A 462 6.86 7.17 -1.80
C ARG A 462 5.78 6.80 -2.79
N PRO A 463 5.66 5.50 -3.13
CA PRO A 463 4.59 5.04 -3.99
C PRO A 463 3.22 5.20 -3.32
N LEU A 464 2.22 5.58 -4.12
CA LEU A 464 0.80 5.59 -3.77
C LEU A 464 0.00 5.06 -4.96
N ILE A 465 -0.80 4.02 -4.74
CA ILE A 465 -1.72 3.51 -5.77
C ILE A 465 -2.91 4.46 -5.86
N ILE A 466 -3.25 4.91 -7.06
CA ILE A 466 -4.39 5.83 -7.30
C ILE A 466 -5.51 5.23 -8.15
N SER A 467 -5.23 4.16 -8.89
CA SER A 467 -6.20 3.51 -9.76
C SER A 467 -5.75 2.10 -10.13
N ARG A 468 -6.54 1.42 -10.98
CA ARG A 468 -6.27 0.09 -11.54
C ARG A 468 -6.59 0.08 -13.02
N VAL A 469 -5.98 -0.86 -13.73
CA VAL A 469 -6.22 -1.04 -15.15
C VAL A 469 -6.41 -2.52 -15.49
N TYR A 470 -7.30 -2.79 -16.43
CA TYR A 470 -7.41 -4.11 -17.05
C TYR A 470 -6.27 -4.30 -18.06
N ASN A 471 -5.91 -5.56 -18.32
CA ASN A 471 -4.88 -5.95 -19.28
C ASN A 471 -5.23 -7.32 -19.90
N ALA A 472 -4.35 -7.87 -20.75
CA ALA A 472 -4.62 -9.13 -21.44
C ALA A 472 -4.76 -10.35 -20.51
N GLN A 473 -4.23 -10.28 -19.29
CA GLN A 473 -4.38 -11.33 -18.26
C GLN A 473 -5.63 -11.09 -17.41
N ASN A 474 -5.90 -9.83 -17.07
CA ASN A 474 -7.02 -9.38 -16.27
C ASN A 474 -7.98 -8.60 -17.18
N MET A 475 -8.83 -9.31 -17.90
CA MET A 475 -9.80 -8.70 -18.81
C MET A 475 -10.98 -8.05 -18.04
N PRO A 476 -11.65 -7.05 -18.64
CA PRO A 476 -12.91 -6.52 -18.10
C PRO A 476 -13.96 -7.64 -17.89
N PRO A 477 -14.86 -7.50 -16.89
CA PRO A 477 -15.81 -8.55 -16.53
C PRO A 477 -16.87 -8.82 -17.60
N TRP A 478 -17.15 -7.85 -18.47
CA TRP A 478 -18.09 -7.99 -19.58
C TRP A 478 -17.35 -8.00 -20.92
N ALA A 479 -17.90 -8.73 -21.89
CA ALA A 479 -17.27 -8.93 -23.18
C ALA A 479 -17.29 -7.64 -24.02
N LEU A 480 -16.18 -6.91 -24.04
CA LEU A 480 -16.01 -5.69 -24.85
C LEU A 480 -15.46 -6.02 -26.24
N PRO A 481 -15.89 -5.29 -27.31
CA PRO A 481 -16.78 -4.13 -27.27
C PRO A 481 -18.28 -4.45 -27.31
N ALA A 482 -18.69 -5.72 -27.36
CA ALA A 482 -20.10 -6.11 -27.54
C ALA A 482 -21.02 -5.60 -26.42
N SER A 483 -20.56 -5.59 -25.18
CA SER A 483 -21.28 -5.10 -23.99
C SER A 483 -20.90 -3.66 -23.60
N ALA A 484 -20.66 -2.78 -24.57
CA ALA A 484 -20.22 -1.40 -24.30
C ALA A 484 -21.24 -0.53 -23.52
N THR A 485 -22.51 -0.94 -23.48
CA THR A 485 -23.59 -0.29 -22.71
C THR A 485 -23.72 -0.83 -21.27
N GLN A 486 -22.90 -1.81 -20.87
CA GLN A 486 -22.93 -2.39 -19.53
C GLN A 486 -21.95 -1.68 -18.60
N SER A 487 -22.38 -1.42 -17.37
CA SER A 487 -21.55 -0.85 -16.29
C SER A 487 -21.91 -1.46 -14.93
N GLY A 488 -21.04 -1.28 -13.92
CA GLY A 488 -21.31 -1.78 -12.56
C GLY A 488 -20.09 -2.36 -11.84
N ILE A 489 -20.35 -3.25 -10.88
CA ILE A 489 -19.35 -3.89 -10.03
C ILE A 489 -19.57 -5.40 -10.06
N LEU A 490 -18.51 -6.16 -10.36
CA LEU A 490 -18.49 -7.61 -10.25
C LEU A 490 -17.34 -8.01 -9.34
N SER A 491 -17.66 -8.75 -8.28
CA SER A 491 -16.68 -9.29 -7.32
C SER A 491 -16.32 -10.74 -7.69
N ARG A 492 -15.49 -11.38 -6.87
CA ARG A 492 -15.13 -12.79 -7.01
C ARG A 492 -14.96 -13.39 -5.63
N SER A 493 -15.54 -14.56 -5.37
CA SER A 493 -15.31 -15.28 -4.11
C SER A 493 -13.80 -15.50 -3.88
N THR A 494 -13.37 -15.52 -2.62
CA THR A 494 -11.95 -15.71 -2.25
C THR A 494 -11.89 -16.50 -0.93
N LYS A 495 -10.99 -17.47 -0.76
CA LYS A 495 -10.05 -18.01 -1.77
C LYS A 495 -10.73 -19.07 -2.65
N GLY A 496 -10.15 -19.34 -3.83
CA GLY A 496 -10.58 -20.41 -4.73
C GLY A 496 -11.82 -20.08 -5.55
N GLY A 497 -12.18 -18.79 -5.67
CA GLY A 497 -13.26 -18.38 -6.55
C GLY A 497 -12.96 -18.68 -8.01
N ASN A 498 -14.01 -18.98 -8.77
CA ASN A 498 -13.93 -19.21 -10.21
C ASN A 498 -14.97 -18.33 -10.90
N VAL A 499 -15.06 -18.37 -12.23
CA VAL A 499 -15.93 -17.51 -13.04
C VAL A 499 -17.41 -17.53 -12.63
N ASN A 500 -17.87 -18.58 -11.95
CA ASN A 500 -19.25 -18.75 -11.52
C ASN A 500 -19.54 -18.28 -10.09
N THR A 501 -18.53 -17.86 -9.32
CA THR A 501 -18.73 -17.47 -7.91
C THR A 501 -18.47 -15.99 -7.66
N ALA A 502 -19.53 -15.18 -7.56
CA ALA A 502 -19.42 -13.72 -7.53
C ALA A 502 -20.66 -13.04 -6.91
N ASN A 503 -20.47 -11.89 -6.29
CA ASN A 503 -21.54 -10.90 -6.10
C ASN A 503 -21.44 -9.83 -7.19
N ALA A 504 -22.57 -9.32 -7.69
CA ALA A 504 -22.58 -8.31 -8.72
C ALA A 504 -23.75 -7.32 -8.60
N ILE A 505 -23.48 -6.09 -9.03
CA ILE A 505 -24.50 -5.11 -9.42
C ILE A 505 -24.14 -4.61 -10.83
N ARG A 506 -25.05 -4.77 -11.79
CA ARG A 506 -24.83 -4.35 -13.18
C ARG A 506 -26.01 -3.51 -13.66
N PHE A 507 -25.70 -2.47 -14.42
CA PHE A 507 -26.62 -1.65 -15.17
C PHE A 507 -26.41 -1.91 -16.67
N GLU A 508 -27.48 -2.20 -17.39
CA GLU A 508 -27.54 -2.27 -18.85
C GLU A 508 -28.32 -1.06 -19.38
N ASP A 509 -27.65 -0.22 -20.17
CA ASP A 509 -28.21 1.02 -20.72
C ASP A 509 -28.61 0.87 -22.20
N LYS A 510 -28.67 -0.36 -22.73
CA LYS A 510 -29.17 -0.61 -24.08
C LYS A 510 -30.66 -0.29 -24.17
N LYS A 511 -30.98 0.75 -24.93
CA LYS A 511 -32.35 1.26 -25.12
C LYS A 511 -33.35 0.17 -25.53
N GLY A 512 -34.42 0.02 -24.76
CA GLY A 512 -35.48 -0.98 -24.96
C GLY A 512 -35.17 -2.36 -24.39
N GLU A 513 -33.98 -2.53 -23.81
CA GLU A 513 -33.49 -3.75 -23.16
C GLU A 513 -32.77 -3.40 -21.84
N GLU A 514 -33.14 -2.27 -21.21
CA GLU A 514 -32.52 -1.80 -19.97
C GLU A 514 -32.72 -2.79 -18.82
N GLU A 515 -31.67 -3.03 -18.03
CA GLU A 515 -31.71 -3.98 -16.91
C GLU A 515 -30.85 -3.50 -15.74
N VAL A 516 -31.37 -3.68 -14.52
CA VAL A 516 -30.55 -3.69 -13.30
C VAL A 516 -30.48 -5.12 -12.79
N TRP A 517 -29.27 -5.69 -12.82
CA TRP A 517 -29.02 -7.04 -12.32
C TRP A 517 -28.30 -6.98 -10.98
N LEU A 518 -28.95 -7.47 -9.93
CA LEU A 518 -28.37 -7.66 -8.60
C LEU A 518 -28.23 -9.15 -8.33
N HIS A 519 -27.01 -9.58 -8.03
CA HIS A 519 -26.69 -10.98 -7.78
C HIS A 519 -25.89 -11.14 -6.48
N ALA A 520 -26.40 -11.97 -5.58
CA ALA A 520 -25.73 -12.39 -4.36
C ALA A 520 -25.34 -13.86 -4.49
N GLU A 521 -24.06 -14.17 -4.28
CA GLU A 521 -23.52 -15.53 -4.37
C GLU A 521 -24.10 -16.46 -3.29
N LYS A 522 -24.45 -15.88 -2.13
CA LYS A 522 -24.90 -16.63 -0.96
C LYS A 522 -26.08 -15.96 -0.28
N ASP A 523 -25.83 -15.15 0.74
CA ASP A 523 -26.87 -14.51 1.53
C ASP A 523 -27.09 -13.06 1.03
N GLN A 524 -28.34 -12.68 0.79
CA GLN A 524 -28.74 -11.29 0.58
C GLN A 524 -29.53 -10.82 1.80
N ARG A 525 -29.10 -9.73 2.43
CA ARG A 525 -29.81 -9.07 3.54
C ARG A 525 -30.14 -7.64 3.16
N ILE A 526 -31.37 -7.23 3.43
CA ILE A 526 -31.87 -5.87 3.18
C ILE A 526 -32.46 -5.40 4.51
N GLU A 527 -31.98 -4.25 4.99
CA GLU A 527 -32.43 -3.61 6.23
C GLU A 527 -32.80 -2.16 5.90
N VAL A 528 -34.03 -1.76 6.22
CA VAL A 528 -34.55 -0.41 6.00
C VAL A 528 -35.11 0.08 7.33
N GLU A 529 -34.49 1.13 7.88
CA GLU A 529 -34.79 1.62 9.23
C GLU A 529 -36.12 2.42 9.32
N HIS A 530 -36.75 2.72 8.19
CA HIS A 530 -37.99 3.49 8.14
C HIS A 530 -38.94 2.89 7.09
N ASP A 531 -39.05 3.52 5.91
CA ASP A 531 -40.00 3.10 4.89
C ASP A 531 -39.29 2.45 3.69
N GLU A 532 -39.78 1.28 3.27
CA GLU A 532 -39.48 0.68 1.97
C GLU A 532 -40.66 0.91 1.02
N SER A 533 -40.37 1.32 -0.22
CA SER A 533 -41.38 1.40 -1.28
C SER A 533 -40.91 0.62 -2.50
N HIS A 534 -41.83 -0.12 -3.12
CA HIS A 534 -41.55 -0.93 -4.29
C HIS A 534 -42.70 -0.78 -5.29
N TRP A 535 -42.39 -0.26 -6.47
CA TRP A 535 -43.34 -0.12 -7.57
C TRP A 535 -42.80 -0.80 -8.82
N VAL A 536 -43.62 -1.65 -9.45
CA VAL A 536 -43.30 -2.36 -10.69
C VAL A 536 -44.32 -1.93 -11.74
N GLY A 537 -43.85 -1.36 -12.85
CA GLY A 537 -44.72 -0.82 -13.90
C GLY A 537 -45.39 -1.87 -14.79
N ASN A 538 -44.95 -3.12 -14.73
CA ASN A 538 -45.51 -4.26 -15.44
C ASN A 538 -45.53 -5.50 -14.50
N ASP A 539 -44.86 -6.59 -14.87
CA ASP A 539 -44.93 -7.86 -14.15
C ASP A 539 -43.83 -8.02 -13.08
N ARG A 540 -44.17 -8.64 -11.95
CA ARG A 540 -43.22 -9.10 -10.92
C ARG A 540 -43.34 -10.62 -10.76
N ALA A 541 -42.24 -11.34 -11.00
CA ALA A 541 -42.12 -12.76 -10.68
C ALA A 541 -41.21 -12.94 -9.46
N LYS A 542 -41.59 -13.84 -8.55
CA LYS A 542 -40.80 -14.20 -7.37
C LYS A 542 -40.83 -15.72 -7.19
N ASN A 543 -39.65 -16.33 -7.16
CA ASN A 543 -39.49 -17.76 -6.91
C ASN A 543 -38.68 -17.95 -5.62
N VAL A 544 -39.17 -18.80 -4.73
CA VAL A 544 -38.50 -19.21 -3.49
C VAL A 544 -38.52 -20.74 -3.49
N ASP A 545 -37.34 -21.35 -3.63
CA ASP A 545 -37.24 -22.81 -3.80
C ASP A 545 -37.44 -23.60 -2.50
N HIS A 546 -37.35 -22.93 -1.35
CA HIS A 546 -37.50 -23.54 -0.03
C HIS A 546 -38.56 -22.81 0.79
N ASP A 547 -38.17 -22.04 1.81
CA ASP A 547 -39.11 -21.41 2.74
C ASP A 547 -39.17 -19.90 2.57
N GLU A 548 -40.39 -19.35 2.66
CA GLU A 548 -40.65 -17.93 2.85
C GLU A 548 -41.36 -17.71 4.19
N THR A 549 -40.83 -16.78 5.00
CA THR A 549 -41.50 -16.29 6.20
C THR A 549 -41.77 -14.80 6.07
N VAL A 550 -43.03 -14.40 6.25
CA VAL A 550 -43.46 -12.99 6.24
C VAL A 550 -44.03 -12.65 7.60
N HIS A 551 -43.43 -11.67 8.27
CA HIS A 551 -43.93 -11.13 9.52
C HIS A 551 -44.26 -9.65 9.36
N VAL A 552 -45.53 -9.30 9.55
CA VAL A 552 -46.01 -7.91 9.52
C VAL A 552 -46.43 -7.53 10.93
N GLY A 553 -45.80 -6.51 11.50
CA GLY A 553 -45.98 -6.15 12.92
C GLY A 553 -47.31 -5.48 13.26
N HIS A 554 -48.02 -4.95 12.26
CA HIS A 554 -49.32 -4.29 12.42
C HIS A 554 -50.28 -4.74 11.31
N ASP A 555 -50.59 -3.89 10.34
CA ASP A 555 -51.58 -4.19 9.30
C ASP A 555 -50.93 -4.66 7.98
N ARG A 556 -51.55 -5.66 7.35
CA ARG A 556 -51.33 -6.02 5.95
C ARG A 556 -52.62 -5.76 5.18
N THR A 557 -52.52 -5.00 4.09
CA THR A 557 -53.61 -4.82 3.13
C THR A 557 -53.16 -5.34 1.78
N GLU A 558 -54.01 -6.16 1.15
CA GLU A 558 -53.76 -6.74 -0.16
C GLU A 558 -54.95 -6.43 -1.08
N THR A 559 -54.68 -6.07 -2.32
CA THR A 559 -55.71 -5.75 -3.31
C THR A 559 -55.31 -6.32 -4.65
N VAL A 560 -56.13 -7.24 -5.16
CA VAL A 560 -55.95 -7.88 -6.46
C VAL A 560 -57.06 -7.40 -7.39
N GLY A 561 -56.69 -6.71 -8.47
CA GLY A 561 -57.67 -6.04 -9.36
C GLY A 561 -58.42 -6.97 -10.31
N ASN A 562 -57.96 -8.21 -10.51
CA ASN A 562 -58.58 -9.18 -11.40
C ASN A 562 -58.72 -10.54 -10.71
N ASN A 563 -57.78 -11.48 -10.93
CA ASN A 563 -57.86 -12.83 -10.37
C ASN A 563 -56.69 -13.12 -9.42
N GLU A 564 -56.99 -13.82 -8.32
CA GLU A 564 -56.00 -14.44 -7.44
C GLU A 564 -56.14 -15.96 -7.51
N THR A 565 -55.02 -16.68 -7.49
CA THR A 565 -55.02 -18.15 -7.43
C THR A 565 -53.98 -18.59 -6.40
N ILE A 566 -54.44 -19.32 -5.38
CA ILE A 566 -53.59 -19.83 -4.30
C ILE A 566 -53.65 -21.36 -4.36
N THR A 567 -52.49 -22.01 -4.41
CA THR A 567 -52.37 -23.48 -4.35
C THR A 567 -51.51 -23.85 -3.15
N ILE A 568 -52.05 -24.70 -2.26
CA ILE A 568 -51.34 -25.25 -1.11
C ILE A 568 -51.21 -26.76 -1.32
N GLY A 569 -49.98 -27.27 -1.32
CA GLY A 569 -49.71 -28.67 -1.66
C GLY A 569 -49.91 -29.67 -0.53
N VAL A 570 -49.87 -29.21 0.73
CA VAL A 570 -50.01 -30.08 1.92
C VAL A 570 -51.08 -29.50 2.85
N ASP A 571 -50.70 -28.59 3.76
CA ASP A 571 -51.59 -28.07 4.79
C ASP A 571 -51.68 -26.54 4.76
N ARG A 572 -52.90 -26.02 4.95
CA ARG A 572 -53.14 -24.60 5.30
C ARG A 572 -53.74 -24.53 6.70
N THR A 573 -53.09 -23.79 7.59
CA THR A 573 -53.63 -23.45 8.91
C THR A 573 -53.88 -21.96 9.00
N GLU A 574 -55.10 -21.57 9.35
CA GLU A 574 -55.51 -20.17 9.49
C GLU A 574 -56.11 -19.93 10.88
N ARG A 575 -55.72 -18.81 11.51
CA ARG A 575 -56.24 -18.41 12.83
C ARG A 575 -56.58 -16.93 12.80
N VAL A 576 -57.87 -16.63 12.95
CA VAL A 576 -58.38 -15.26 13.09
C VAL A 576 -58.69 -15.00 14.56
N GLY A 577 -58.08 -13.94 15.13
CA GLY A 577 -58.17 -13.66 16.57
C GLY A 577 -59.47 -12.95 17.01
N ASN A 578 -60.12 -12.23 16.11
CA ASN A 578 -61.35 -11.48 16.41
C ASN A 578 -62.46 -11.81 15.42
N ASN A 579 -62.50 -11.12 14.27
CA ASN A 579 -63.56 -11.30 13.28
C ASN A 579 -62.98 -11.63 11.90
N GLU A 580 -63.61 -12.59 11.22
CA GLU A 580 -63.43 -12.82 9.79
C GLU A 580 -64.72 -12.39 9.09
N THR A 581 -64.62 -11.71 7.95
CA THR A 581 -65.77 -11.35 7.12
C THR A 581 -65.44 -11.68 5.67
N LEU A 582 -66.21 -12.61 5.09
CA LEU A 582 -66.08 -13.03 3.71
C LEU A 582 -67.35 -12.62 2.94
N THR A 583 -67.17 -11.80 1.90
CA THR A 583 -68.23 -11.44 0.96
C THR A 583 -67.91 -12.00 -0.42
N VAL A 584 -68.80 -12.81 -0.98
CA VAL A 584 -68.66 -13.39 -2.33
C VAL A 584 -69.80 -12.88 -3.19
N GLY A 585 -69.49 -12.11 -4.24
CA GLY A 585 -70.51 -11.53 -5.12
C GLY A 585 -71.10 -12.50 -6.15
N GLY A 586 -70.40 -13.61 -6.41
CA GLY A 586 -70.83 -14.71 -7.28
C GLY A 586 -71.03 -16.01 -6.50
N ASN A 587 -70.49 -17.10 -7.03
CA ASN A 587 -70.60 -18.42 -6.41
C ASN A 587 -69.41 -18.72 -5.50
N ARG A 588 -69.67 -19.33 -4.32
CA ARG A 588 -68.65 -20.04 -3.52
C ARG A 588 -68.90 -21.53 -3.68
N ASN A 589 -67.94 -22.24 -4.27
CA ASN A 589 -67.95 -23.70 -4.37
C ASN A 589 -66.89 -24.25 -3.41
N GLU A 590 -67.27 -25.17 -2.54
CA GLU A 590 -66.39 -25.81 -1.58
C GLU A 590 -66.54 -27.33 -1.72
N THR A 591 -65.43 -28.04 -1.77
CA THR A 591 -65.40 -29.50 -1.93
C THR A 591 -64.39 -30.05 -0.94
N ILE A 592 -64.85 -30.93 -0.06
CA ILE A 592 -64.06 -31.52 1.02
C ILE A 592 -64.13 -33.03 0.80
N GLU A 593 -63.02 -33.63 0.38
CA GLU A 593 -62.95 -35.08 0.12
C GLU A 593 -62.84 -35.89 1.42
N GLY A 594 -62.31 -35.26 2.47
CA GLY A 594 -62.18 -35.83 3.80
C GLY A 594 -63.33 -35.47 4.74
N MET A 595 -63.01 -35.23 6.00
CA MET A 595 -63.96 -34.82 7.03
C MET A 595 -64.00 -33.29 7.16
N GLU A 596 -65.19 -32.72 7.15
CA GLU A 596 -65.44 -31.37 7.66
C GLU A 596 -65.93 -31.45 9.12
N ASN A 597 -65.29 -30.72 10.03
CA ASN A 597 -65.72 -30.60 11.42
C ASN A 597 -65.94 -29.11 11.77
N LEU A 598 -67.20 -28.70 11.89
CA LEU A 598 -67.60 -27.33 12.22
C LEU A 598 -68.10 -27.26 13.66
N VAL A 599 -67.40 -26.50 14.51
CA VAL A 599 -67.79 -26.25 15.91
C VAL A 599 -68.12 -24.78 16.09
N ILE A 600 -69.38 -24.48 16.40
CA ILE A 600 -69.86 -23.12 16.68
C ILE A 600 -70.29 -23.07 18.15
N ALA A 601 -69.55 -22.33 18.96
CA ALA A 601 -69.72 -22.34 20.42
C ALA A 601 -71.00 -21.64 20.91
N LEU A 602 -71.49 -20.65 20.17
CA LEU A 602 -72.64 -19.84 20.57
C LEU A 602 -73.82 -20.01 19.63
N THR A 603 -73.77 -19.38 18.45
CA THR A 603 -74.92 -19.32 17.56
C THR A 603 -74.49 -19.43 16.10
N SER A 604 -75.16 -20.31 15.37
CA SER A 604 -75.09 -20.40 13.92
C SER A 604 -76.43 -19.94 13.34
N THR A 605 -76.42 -19.04 12.36
CA THR A 605 -77.61 -18.61 11.62
C THR A 605 -77.35 -18.78 10.14
N GLU A 606 -78.20 -19.56 9.47
CA GLU A 606 -78.13 -19.77 8.03
C GLU A 606 -79.47 -19.32 7.43
N THR A 607 -79.42 -18.39 6.49
CA THR A 607 -80.60 -17.92 5.74
C THR A 607 -80.37 -18.20 4.27
N VAL A 608 -81.24 -19.01 3.66
CA VAL A 608 -81.17 -19.36 2.25
C VAL A 608 -82.35 -18.73 1.52
N GLY A 609 -82.07 -17.83 0.56
CA GLY A 609 -83.11 -16.99 -0.05
C GLY A 609 -84.03 -17.68 -1.06
N LEU A 610 -83.61 -18.80 -1.67
CA LEU A 610 -84.40 -19.53 -2.67
C LEU A 610 -84.61 -20.99 -2.29
N ALA A 611 -83.56 -21.80 -2.30
CA ALA A 611 -83.66 -23.23 -2.04
C ALA A 611 -82.37 -23.77 -1.40
N LYS A 612 -82.53 -24.66 -0.42
CA LYS A 612 -81.46 -25.48 0.16
C LYS A 612 -81.77 -26.95 -0.11
N ALA A 613 -80.80 -27.68 -0.66
CA ALA A 613 -80.87 -29.13 -0.80
C ALA A 613 -79.76 -29.76 0.06
N LEU A 614 -80.13 -30.72 0.92
CA LEU A 614 -79.19 -31.51 1.72
C LEU A 614 -79.37 -32.97 1.36
N THR A 615 -78.31 -33.62 0.87
CA THR A 615 -78.30 -35.06 0.58
C THR A 615 -77.21 -35.70 1.43
N VAL A 616 -77.57 -36.71 2.22
CA VAL A 616 -76.62 -37.46 3.07
C VAL A 616 -76.62 -38.91 2.62
N GLY A 617 -75.49 -39.40 2.11
CA GLY A 617 -75.39 -40.77 1.56
C GLY A 617 -75.29 -41.88 2.62
N GLY A 618 -75.01 -41.53 3.88
CA GLY A 618 -74.87 -42.45 5.02
C GLY A 618 -75.86 -42.15 6.13
N GLY A 619 -75.35 -41.90 7.34
CA GLY A 619 -76.17 -41.54 8.51
C GLY A 619 -76.30 -40.03 8.70
N TYR A 620 -77.51 -39.56 9.01
CA TYR A 620 -77.77 -38.18 9.43
C TYR A 620 -78.38 -38.19 10.84
N GLN A 621 -77.76 -37.50 11.79
CA GLN A 621 -78.23 -37.39 13.17
C GLN A 621 -78.31 -35.91 13.58
N VAL A 622 -79.44 -35.53 14.16
CA VAL A 622 -79.62 -34.23 14.79
C VAL A 622 -79.96 -34.46 16.25
N THR A 623 -79.14 -33.91 17.14
CA THR A 623 -79.37 -33.94 18.59
C THR A 623 -79.53 -32.50 19.08
N VAL A 624 -80.67 -32.18 19.69
CA VAL A 624 -80.96 -30.83 20.23
C VAL A 624 -81.24 -30.96 21.72
N ALA A 625 -80.48 -30.24 22.55
CA ALA A 625 -80.65 -30.27 24.00
C ALA A 625 -81.82 -29.39 24.49
N GLY A 626 -82.07 -28.29 23.78
CA GLY A 626 -83.17 -27.37 24.06
C GLY A 626 -84.44 -27.73 23.30
N ALA A 627 -84.93 -26.81 22.49
CA ALA A 627 -86.11 -27.00 21.65
C ALA A 627 -85.72 -27.01 20.17
N VAL A 628 -86.37 -27.89 19.41
CA VAL A 628 -86.39 -27.84 17.95
C VAL A 628 -87.75 -27.31 17.49
N ASN A 629 -87.76 -26.37 16.54
CA ASN A 629 -88.97 -25.90 15.89
C ASN A 629 -88.77 -25.94 14.37
N THR A 630 -89.60 -26.71 13.68
CA THR A 630 -89.61 -26.80 12.22
C THR A 630 -90.93 -26.24 11.73
N SER A 631 -90.88 -25.15 10.95
CA SER A 631 -92.05 -24.55 10.33
C SER A 631 -91.91 -24.60 8.82
N ALA A 632 -92.94 -25.09 8.14
CA ALA A 632 -93.02 -25.11 6.67
C ALA A 632 -94.22 -24.25 6.23
N GLY A 633 -93.99 -23.30 5.32
CA GLY A 633 -95.02 -22.35 4.89
C GLY A 633 -96.04 -22.90 3.87
N LEU A 634 -95.71 -24.01 3.20
CA LEU A 634 -96.57 -24.61 2.16
C LEU A 634 -96.86 -26.08 2.48
N ALA A 635 -95.84 -26.93 2.42
CA ALA A 635 -95.97 -28.37 2.66
C ALA A 635 -94.70 -28.91 3.34
N SER A 636 -94.88 -29.93 4.18
CA SER A 636 -93.81 -30.76 4.73
C SER A 636 -94.18 -32.21 4.47
N ALA A 637 -93.26 -32.98 3.88
CA ALA A 637 -93.43 -34.40 3.60
C ALA A 637 -92.21 -35.14 4.14
N GLU A 638 -92.45 -36.27 4.81
CA GLU A 638 -91.40 -37.13 5.35
C GLU A 638 -91.70 -38.57 4.91
N GLU A 639 -90.77 -39.16 4.17
CA GLU A 639 -90.84 -40.53 3.68
C GLU A 639 -89.73 -41.35 4.33
N VAL A 640 -90.08 -42.48 4.95
CA VAL A 640 -89.14 -43.34 5.67
C VAL A 640 -89.26 -44.77 5.14
N GLY A 641 -88.18 -45.29 4.55
CA GLY A 641 -88.21 -46.54 3.79
C GLY A 641 -88.23 -47.84 4.61
N LEU A 642 -87.88 -47.81 5.91
CA LEU A 642 -87.82 -49.00 6.76
C LEU A 642 -88.68 -48.86 8.01
N SER A 643 -88.29 -47.97 8.93
CA SER A 643 -88.98 -47.80 10.20
C SER A 643 -88.87 -46.37 10.69
N LYS A 644 -90.01 -45.78 11.07
CA LYS A 644 -90.08 -44.52 11.81
C LYS A 644 -90.50 -44.79 13.24
N THR A 645 -89.70 -44.36 14.20
CA THR A 645 -90.02 -44.44 15.63
C THR A 645 -90.07 -43.04 16.20
N THR A 646 -91.20 -42.66 16.79
CA THR A 646 -91.38 -41.38 17.48
C THR A 646 -91.63 -41.67 18.96
N MET A 647 -90.71 -41.23 19.81
CA MET A 647 -90.82 -41.38 21.26
C MET A 647 -90.99 -39.99 21.87
N VAL A 648 -92.06 -39.81 22.65
CA VAL A 648 -92.38 -38.51 23.27
C VAL A 648 -92.59 -38.72 24.75
N GLY A 649 -91.77 -38.06 25.58
CA GLY A 649 -91.74 -38.30 27.03
C GLY A 649 -92.91 -37.72 27.82
N LYS A 650 -93.69 -36.79 27.25
CA LYS A 650 -94.87 -36.20 27.89
C LYS A 650 -96.06 -36.16 26.94
N THR A 651 -96.14 -35.12 26.12
CA THR A 651 -97.32 -34.86 25.26
C THR A 651 -96.92 -34.97 23.80
N TYR A 652 -97.48 -35.96 23.10
CA TYR A 652 -97.47 -36.00 21.65
C TYR A 652 -98.79 -35.42 21.15
N MET A 653 -98.76 -34.19 20.64
CA MET A 653 -99.95 -33.51 20.14
C MET A 653 -99.89 -33.47 18.61
N ILE A 654 -100.86 -34.12 17.97
CA ILE A 654 -101.13 -33.96 16.54
C ILE A 654 -102.41 -33.16 16.42
N THR A 655 -102.36 -32.07 15.67
CA THR A 655 -103.52 -31.24 15.37
C THR A 655 -103.51 -30.96 13.88
N ALA A 656 -104.59 -31.31 13.19
CA ALA A 656 -104.81 -30.99 11.79
C ALA A 656 -106.08 -30.16 11.67
N GLY A 657 -106.11 -29.22 10.73
CA GLY A 657 -107.28 -28.36 10.50
C GLY A 657 -108.43 -29.07 9.80
N ASP A 658 -108.15 -30.16 9.07
CA ASP A 658 -109.15 -30.88 8.28
C ASP A 658 -109.25 -32.35 8.71
N ARG A 659 -108.16 -33.11 8.57
CA ARG A 659 -108.16 -34.56 8.77
C ARG A 659 -106.84 -35.08 9.34
N ILE A 660 -106.94 -35.97 10.32
CA ILE A 660 -105.84 -36.87 10.72
C ILE A 660 -106.19 -38.27 10.21
N GLU A 661 -105.35 -38.86 9.37
CA GLU A 661 -105.50 -40.25 8.91
C GLU A 661 -104.26 -41.05 9.33
N LEU A 662 -104.46 -42.11 10.11
CA LEU A 662 -103.45 -43.12 10.40
C LEU A 662 -103.85 -44.40 9.66
N LYS A 663 -103.04 -44.83 8.69
CA LYS A 663 -103.33 -45.97 7.84
C LYS A 663 -102.21 -47.00 7.89
N THR A 664 -102.58 -48.25 8.12
CA THR A 664 -101.67 -49.41 8.05
C THR A 664 -102.34 -50.49 7.22
N GLY A 665 -101.89 -50.70 5.98
CA GLY A 665 -102.54 -51.60 5.03
C GLY A 665 -104.01 -51.22 4.80
N SER A 666 -104.93 -52.14 5.10
CA SER A 666 -106.39 -51.92 5.02
C SER A 666 -107.01 -51.34 6.31
N ALA A 667 -106.25 -51.22 7.40
CA ALA A 667 -106.72 -50.64 8.65
C ALA A 667 -106.51 -49.13 8.63
N VAL A 668 -107.53 -48.37 9.06
CA VAL A 668 -107.46 -46.92 9.12
C VAL A 668 -108.20 -46.38 10.34
N LEU A 669 -107.58 -45.38 10.97
CA LEU A 669 -108.22 -44.44 11.88
C LEU A 669 -108.26 -43.09 11.19
N ILE A 670 -109.46 -42.53 11.02
CA ILE A 670 -109.66 -41.20 10.47
C ILE A 670 -110.37 -40.35 11.51
N MET A 671 -109.83 -39.16 11.77
CA MET A 671 -110.48 -38.12 12.56
C MET A 671 -110.66 -36.90 11.67
N GLU A 672 -111.91 -36.44 11.55
CA GLU A 672 -112.29 -35.30 10.72
C GLU A 672 -112.63 -34.09 11.59
N SER A 673 -112.46 -32.89 11.04
CA SER A 673 -112.66 -31.60 11.75
C SER A 673 -114.09 -31.38 12.27
N ASN A 674 -115.08 -32.08 11.70
CA ASN A 674 -116.47 -32.09 12.15
C ASN A 674 -116.71 -32.98 13.39
N GLY A 675 -115.67 -33.62 13.93
CA GLY A 675 -115.72 -34.51 15.10
C GLY A 675 -116.03 -35.97 14.77
N HIS A 676 -116.18 -36.33 13.49
CA HIS A 676 -116.42 -37.70 13.07
C HIS A 676 -115.14 -38.53 13.17
N ILE A 677 -115.23 -39.69 13.83
CA ILE A 677 -114.13 -40.63 14.00
C ILE A 677 -114.51 -41.93 13.30
N THR A 678 -113.74 -42.33 12.31
CA THR A 678 -113.89 -43.61 11.62
C THR A 678 -112.78 -44.56 12.04
N LEU A 679 -113.18 -45.68 12.63
CA LEU A 679 -112.33 -46.84 12.87
C LEU A 679 -112.74 -47.92 11.86
N ARG A 680 -111.84 -48.31 10.96
CA ARG A 680 -112.15 -49.33 9.95
C ARG A 680 -110.99 -50.32 9.82
N GLY A 681 -111.32 -51.61 9.87
CA GLY A 681 -110.40 -52.71 9.65
C GLY A 681 -111.16 -53.98 9.26
N THR A 682 -110.44 -55.02 8.83
CA THR A 682 -111.04 -56.34 8.57
C THR A 682 -111.58 -57.01 9.84
N GLN A 683 -111.03 -56.64 11.00
CA GLN A 683 -111.50 -57.04 12.32
C GLN A 683 -111.18 -55.91 13.32
N LEU A 684 -112.16 -55.55 14.14
CA LEU A 684 -112.03 -54.57 15.23
C LEU A 684 -112.20 -55.29 16.56
N LEU A 685 -111.13 -55.39 17.33
CA LEU A 685 -111.13 -55.91 18.68
C LEU A 685 -110.91 -54.75 19.64
N ILE A 686 -111.88 -54.49 20.52
CA ILE A 686 -111.80 -53.47 21.57
C ILE A 686 -111.78 -54.21 22.90
N GLU A 687 -110.59 -54.41 23.46
CA GLU A 687 -110.38 -55.10 24.75
C GLU A 687 -109.83 -54.13 25.78
N GLY A 688 -110.30 -54.26 27.03
CA GLY A 688 -109.80 -53.50 28.17
C GLY A 688 -109.55 -54.43 29.36
N SER A 689 -108.50 -54.15 30.14
CA SER A 689 -108.22 -54.85 31.40
C SER A 689 -109.09 -54.39 32.58
N GLY A 690 -109.94 -53.38 32.36
CA GLY A 690 -111.01 -52.89 33.21
C GLY A 690 -112.30 -52.68 32.39
N PRO A 691 -113.37 -52.12 32.96
CA PRO A 691 -114.63 -51.95 32.24
C PRO A 691 -114.48 -51.03 31.02
N VAL A 692 -114.74 -51.57 29.83
CA VAL A 692 -114.83 -50.79 28.58
C VAL A 692 -116.19 -50.10 28.57
N GLN A 693 -116.19 -48.78 28.57
CA GLN A 693 -117.40 -47.96 28.48
C GLN A 693 -117.44 -47.20 27.17
N ILE A 694 -118.46 -47.46 26.36
CA ILE A 694 -118.78 -46.71 25.15
C ILE A 694 -120.05 -45.94 25.46
N ASN A 695 -119.93 -44.62 25.58
CA ASN A 695 -121.04 -43.74 25.94
C ASN A 695 -121.31 -42.79 24.77
N GLY A 696 -122.56 -42.78 24.32
CA GLY A 696 -123.07 -41.89 23.28
C GLY A 696 -124.56 -41.67 23.50
N ARG A 697 -125.12 -40.61 22.93
CA ARG A 697 -126.57 -40.36 22.98
C ARG A 697 -127.37 -41.48 22.29
N ASP A 698 -126.73 -42.14 21.33
CA ASP A 698 -127.12 -43.40 20.69
C ASP A 698 -125.85 -44.20 20.41
N VAL A 699 -125.83 -45.48 20.77
CA VAL A 699 -124.71 -46.40 20.50
C VAL A 699 -125.29 -47.60 19.76
N ASP A 700 -125.00 -47.69 18.47
CA ASP A 700 -125.42 -48.80 17.61
C ASP A 700 -124.24 -49.75 17.41
N ILE A 701 -124.43 -51.02 17.76
CA ILE A 701 -123.41 -52.07 17.74
C ILE A 701 -123.93 -53.15 16.82
N ASN A 702 -123.55 -53.11 15.54
CA ASN A 702 -123.88 -54.14 14.55
C ASN A 702 -122.61 -54.74 13.95
#